data_AF-A0A3D3VBI9-F1
#
_entry.id   AF-A0A3D3VBI9-F1
#
_cell.length_a   1.000
_cell.length_b   1.000
_cell.length_c   1.000
_cell.angle_alpha   90.00
_cell.angle_beta   90.00
_cell.angle_gamma   90.00
#
_symmetry.space_group_name_H-M   'P 1'
#
loop_
_entity.id
_entity.type
_entity.pdbx_description
1 polymer ?
#
loop_
_entity_poly.entity_id
_entity_poly.type
_entity_poly.pdbx_seq_one_letter_code
_entity_poly.pdbx_strand_id
1 'polypeptide(L)'
;MNAVEIESAISDLAFEPFDAVEFPFTFLAAFGNKETALKRLRAGNNNASDVPRGVLLRNNIHIATCEPGSVGDTLKALRASPATAKAKAKFILATDGQTLEAEELITGETITCGYPDLPNHFGFLLPLAGISTIKEIKDNPIDVRATSRLNKLYVELLNENPDWAKAERRHDMNHFMARLIFCFFAEDTDIFTGDGLFTKTVEQFSERDGSNTHQVLSEIFRAMNIKLAERATAQPRLPSWANTFPYVNGGLFSGSTEVPRFTRMARTYLLHAGNLNWQKINPDIFGSMIQAVADDEERGALGMHYTSVPNILKVLNPLFLDDLRAQLDAAGDNKAKLLNLRKRMARIRVFDPACGSGNFLVIAYKQMREIEAEINRRRGEANNKSEIPLTNFRGIELRDFPAEIARLALIIAEFQCDVLYRGQQDALAEFLPLDAQNWIVCGNALRLDWLSICPPTGTGVRVLADDLFGTPLNQTEIDFENEGGETYICGNPPYLGSRDQKDEQKADLQTLFDRRIQNWKSLDYVAGWFIKAADYGTKTRSAAAFVSTNSICQGLQVPILWPEIFASGRQIEFAHTSFRWANLASHNAGVTVVIIGITTQPRNPRRLFSLDDSGQTIERQCAHINAYLAVGDSVIVDKTSQPLGTQSEMTFGNTPIDGGHLLLS
;
A
#
# COMPACT_ATOMS: atom_id res chain seq x y z
N MET A 1 6.61 7.66 -18.84
CA MET A 1 5.32 7.99 -18.22
C MET A 1 4.91 6.80 -17.38
N ASN A 2 4.54 6.99 -16.12
CA ASN A 2 4.07 5.92 -15.22
C ASN A 2 2.53 5.73 -15.34
N ALA A 3 1.98 4.70 -14.68
CA ALA A 3 0.54 4.41 -14.77
C ALA A 3 -0.36 5.53 -14.22
N VAL A 4 0.09 6.24 -13.19
CA VAL A 4 -0.65 7.36 -12.55
C VAL A 4 -0.70 8.57 -13.49
N GLU A 5 0.41 8.90 -14.14
CA GLU A 5 0.50 9.97 -15.14
C GLU A 5 -0.40 9.71 -16.34
N ILE A 6 -0.43 8.45 -16.81
CA ILE A 6 -1.30 8.01 -17.91
C ILE A 6 -2.77 8.14 -17.51
N GLU A 7 -3.15 7.61 -16.34
CA GLU A 7 -4.51 7.74 -15.81
C GLU A 7 -4.91 9.22 -15.75
N SER A 8 -4.03 10.07 -15.23
CA SER A 8 -4.31 11.49 -15.09
C SER A 8 -4.57 12.16 -16.44
N ALA A 9 -3.71 11.88 -17.43
CA ALA A 9 -3.84 12.42 -18.77
C ALA A 9 -5.11 11.94 -19.47
N ILE A 10 -5.50 10.67 -19.28
CA ILE A 10 -6.74 10.11 -19.82
C ILE A 10 -7.97 10.72 -19.14
N SER A 11 -7.93 10.89 -17.82
CA SER A 11 -9.01 11.57 -17.12
C SER A 11 -9.16 13.02 -17.55
N ASP A 12 -8.05 13.77 -17.66
CA ASP A 12 -8.10 15.16 -18.10
C ASP A 12 -8.64 15.26 -19.56
N LEU A 13 -8.26 14.32 -20.43
CA LEU A 13 -8.83 14.16 -21.78
C LEU A 13 -10.35 13.87 -21.78
N ALA A 14 -10.86 13.11 -20.81
CA ALA A 14 -12.29 12.82 -20.68
C ALA A 14 -13.09 14.02 -20.15
N PHE A 15 -12.45 14.95 -19.44
CA PHE A 15 -13.08 16.17 -18.92
C PHE A 15 -13.14 17.32 -19.93
N GLU A 16 -12.24 17.35 -20.91
CA GLU A 16 -12.26 18.36 -21.97
C GLU A 16 -13.40 18.12 -22.96
N PRO A 17 -13.96 19.18 -23.59
CA PRO A 17 -14.92 19.02 -24.68
C PRO A 17 -14.36 18.11 -25.78
N PHE A 18 -15.14 17.12 -26.20
CA PHE A 18 -14.68 16.14 -27.19
C PHE A 18 -14.39 16.80 -28.55
N ASP A 19 -13.13 16.78 -28.96
CA ASP A 19 -12.69 17.17 -30.31
C ASP A 19 -12.37 15.91 -31.11
N ALA A 20 -13.25 15.58 -32.05
CA ALA A 20 -13.16 14.37 -32.84
C ALA A 20 -12.03 14.39 -33.89
N VAL A 21 -11.35 15.52 -34.12
CA VAL A 21 -10.15 15.59 -34.99
C VAL A 21 -8.89 15.44 -34.14
N GLU A 22 -8.85 16.08 -32.98
CA GLU A 22 -7.67 16.06 -32.12
C GLU A 22 -7.59 14.83 -31.20
N PHE A 23 -8.72 14.18 -30.90
CA PHE A 23 -8.81 13.06 -29.97
C PHE A 23 -7.74 11.97 -30.17
N PRO A 24 -7.49 11.42 -31.38
CA PRO A 24 -6.49 10.37 -31.54
C PRO A 24 -5.08 10.83 -31.13
N PHE A 25 -4.76 12.11 -31.28
CA PHE A 25 -3.44 12.64 -30.96
C PHE A 25 -3.28 12.96 -29.48
N THR A 26 -4.31 13.54 -28.86
CA THR A 26 -4.33 13.80 -27.41
C THR A 26 -4.38 12.48 -26.63
N PHE A 27 -5.14 11.49 -27.11
CA PHE A 27 -5.13 10.13 -26.59
C PHE A 27 -3.74 9.50 -26.67
N LEU A 28 -3.07 9.55 -27.82
CA LEU A 28 -1.72 8.99 -27.95
C LEU A 28 -0.69 9.74 -27.08
N ALA A 29 -0.84 11.06 -26.92
CA ALA A 29 -0.01 11.86 -26.02
C ALA A 29 -0.14 11.39 -24.56
N ALA A 30 -1.34 11.01 -24.14
CA ALA A 30 -1.62 10.47 -22.80
C ALA A 30 -0.88 9.15 -22.49
N PHE A 31 -0.36 8.45 -23.50
CA PHE A 31 0.49 7.25 -23.33
C PHE A 31 1.98 7.53 -23.58
N GLY A 32 2.41 8.79 -23.51
CA GLY A 32 3.82 9.17 -23.57
C GLY A 32 4.43 9.24 -24.96
N ASN A 33 3.61 9.31 -26.03
CA ASN A 33 4.12 9.51 -27.37
C ASN A 33 4.72 10.93 -27.53
N LYS A 34 5.94 11.01 -28.06
CA LYS A 34 6.67 12.29 -28.23
C LYS A 34 5.92 13.21 -29.21
N GLU A 35 5.91 14.51 -28.90
CA GLU A 35 5.24 15.53 -29.72
C GLU A 35 5.70 15.53 -31.20
N THR A 36 6.98 15.25 -31.45
CA THR A 36 7.53 15.13 -32.82
C THR A 36 6.92 13.98 -33.61
N ALA A 37 6.60 12.86 -32.96
CA ALA A 37 5.92 11.73 -33.59
C ALA A 37 4.45 12.05 -33.87
N LEU A 38 3.78 12.69 -32.91
CA LEU A 38 2.38 13.12 -33.05
C LEU A 38 2.20 14.15 -34.17
N LYS A 39 3.11 15.14 -34.28
CA LYS A 39 3.11 16.11 -35.39
C LYS A 39 3.24 15.45 -36.76
N ARG A 40 4.03 14.37 -36.87
CA ARG A 40 4.17 13.61 -38.12
C ARG A 40 2.88 12.88 -38.46
N LEU A 41 2.26 12.19 -37.49
CA LEU A 41 0.98 11.52 -37.67
C LEU A 41 -0.12 12.51 -38.08
N ARG A 42 -0.18 13.69 -37.46
CA ARG A 42 -1.11 14.79 -37.82
C ARG A 42 -0.92 15.24 -39.27
N ALA A 43 0.33 15.38 -39.72
CA ALA A 43 0.64 15.79 -41.09
C ALA A 43 0.42 14.67 -42.14
N GLY A 44 -0.11 13.51 -41.74
CA GLY A 44 -0.29 12.34 -42.62
C GLY A 44 1.01 11.56 -42.87
N ASN A 45 2.15 12.05 -42.38
CA ASN A 45 3.43 11.36 -42.50
C ASN A 45 3.47 10.20 -41.50
N ASN A 46 3.55 8.97 -42.00
CA ASN A 46 3.46 7.71 -41.23
C ASN A 46 2.08 7.38 -40.65
N ASN A 47 1.00 8.11 -41.00
CA ASN A 47 -0.36 7.62 -40.76
C ASN A 47 -0.83 6.83 -41.99
N ALA A 48 -0.78 5.50 -41.90
CA ALA A 48 -1.15 4.59 -42.99
C ALA A 48 -2.56 3.99 -42.81
N SER A 49 -3.43 4.67 -42.06
CA SER A 49 -4.83 4.26 -41.90
C SER A 49 -5.55 4.22 -43.25
N ASP A 50 -6.27 3.13 -43.50
CA ASP A 50 -7.23 2.95 -44.59
C ASP A 50 -8.70 3.12 -44.13
N VAL A 51 -8.91 3.42 -42.84
CA VAL A 51 -10.23 3.68 -42.25
C VAL A 51 -10.47 5.20 -42.18
N PRO A 52 -11.67 5.69 -42.56
CA PRO A 52 -12.02 7.11 -42.47
C PRO A 52 -11.81 7.66 -41.06
N ARG A 53 -11.22 8.85 -40.96
CA ARG A 53 -10.85 9.50 -39.68
C ARG A 53 -9.96 8.64 -38.78
N GLY A 54 -9.24 7.69 -39.38
CA GLY A 54 -8.36 6.77 -38.67
C GLY A 54 -6.93 7.30 -38.52
N VAL A 55 -6.32 6.97 -37.39
CA VAL A 55 -4.92 7.21 -37.06
C VAL A 55 -4.28 5.89 -36.68
N LEU A 56 -3.28 5.46 -37.46
CA LEU A 56 -2.60 4.18 -37.28
C LEU A 56 -1.17 4.39 -36.79
N LEU A 57 -0.87 3.90 -35.58
CA LEU A 57 0.46 3.84 -35.01
C LEU A 57 0.99 2.39 -35.07
N ARG A 58 2.00 2.19 -35.92
CA ARG A 58 2.62 0.87 -36.16
C ARG A 58 3.09 0.20 -34.87
N ASN A 59 2.87 -1.11 -34.77
CA ASN A 59 3.16 -1.97 -33.61
C ASN A 59 2.40 -1.60 -32.32
N ASN A 60 1.46 -0.66 -32.36
CA ASN A 60 0.73 -0.16 -31.18
C ASN A 60 -0.79 -0.19 -31.37
N ILE A 61 -1.38 0.77 -32.09
CA ILE A 61 -2.85 0.96 -32.11
C ILE A 61 -3.37 1.53 -33.43
N HIS A 62 -4.60 1.15 -33.80
CA HIS A 62 -5.38 1.80 -34.85
C HIS A 62 -6.64 2.45 -34.23
N ILE A 63 -6.73 3.78 -34.29
CA ILE A 63 -7.81 4.57 -33.67
C ILE A 63 -8.66 5.20 -34.75
N ALA A 64 -9.99 5.22 -34.65
CA ALA A 64 -10.84 6.03 -35.52
C ALA A 64 -11.98 6.71 -34.75
N THR A 65 -12.26 7.96 -35.08
CA THR A 65 -13.45 8.67 -34.58
C THR A 65 -14.59 8.57 -35.58
N CYS A 66 -15.83 8.46 -35.13
CA CYS A 66 -17.00 8.28 -36.00
C CYS A 66 -18.18 9.19 -35.64
N GLU A 67 -19.23 9.12 -36.45
CA GLU A 67 -20.50 9.78 -36.15
C GLU A 67 -21.24 9.06 -34.99
N PRO A 68 -22.08 9.79 -34.23
CA PRO A 68 -22.86 9.21 -33.13
C PRO A 68 -23.60 7.93 -33.52
N GLY A 69 -23.44 6.88 -32.71
CA GLY A 69 -24.11 5.58 -32.91
C GLY A 69 -23.44 4.65 -33.91
N SER A 70 -22.30 5.03 -34.52
CA SER A 70 -21.57 4.21 -35.50
C SER A 70 -20.32 3.52 -34.94
N VAL A 71 -20.14 3.53 -33.61
CA VAL A 71 -18.92 3.05 -32.93
C VAL A 71 -18.64 1.58 -33.25
N GLY A 72 -19.62 0.69 -33.07
CA GLY A 72 -19.44 -0.74 -33.31
C GLY A 72 -19.12 -1.10 -34.77
N ASP A 73 -19.70 -0.39 -35.73
CA ASP A 73 -19.38 -0.61 -37.15
C ASP A 73 -18.00 -0.07 -37.53
N THR A 74 -17.58 1.02 -36.89
CA THR A 74 -16.22 1.57 -37.04
C THR A 74 -15.18 0.62 -36.44
N LEU A 75 -15.46 0.03 -35.28
CA LEU A 75 -14.58 -0.97 -34.67
C LEU A 75 -14.45 -2.22 -35.55
N LYS A 76 -15.55 -2.72 -36.12
CA LYS A 76 -15.52 -3.82 -37.11
C LYS A 76 -14.68 -3.46 -38.33
N ALA A 77 -14.78 -2.23 -38.84
CA ALA A 77 -13.97 -1.75 -39.95
C ALA A 77 -12.47 -1.70 -39.60
N LEU A 78 -12.11 -1.20 -38.40
CA LEU A 78 -10.74 -1.24 -37.88
C LEU A 78 -10.21 -2.67 -37.76
N ARG A 79 -11.04 -3.62 -37.32
CA ARG A 79 -10.67 -5.03 -37.20
C ARG A 79 -10.45 -5.70 -38.56
N ALA A 80 -11.30 -5.39 -39.55
CA ALA A 80 -11.22 -5.95 -40.90
C ALA A 80 -10.15 -5.28 -41.78
N SER A 81 -9.61 -4.13 -41.36
CA SER A 81 -8.61 -3.37 -42.12
C SER A 81 -7.31 -4.17 -42.36
N PRO A 82 -6.90 -4.33 -43.64
CA PRO A 82 -5.58 -4.88 -43.98
C PRO A 82 -4.42 -4.04 -43.42
N ALA A 83 -4.61 -2.72 -43.29
CA ALA A 83 -3.60 -1.84 -42.72
C ALA A 83 -3.33 -2.14 -41.24
N THR A 84 -4.38 -2.44 -40.45
CA THR A 84 -4.27 -2.86 -39.03
C THR A 84 -3.34 -4.06 -38.89
N ALA A 85 -3.58 -5.11 -39.68
CA ALA A 85 -2.79 -6.34 -39.65
C ALA A 85 -1.35 -6.11 -40.13
N LYS A 86 -1.18 -5.39 -41.25
CA LYS A 86 0.15 -5.07 -41.83
C LYS A 86 1.01 -4.24 -40.88
N ALA A 87 0.39 -3.32 -40.14
CA ALA A 87 1.07 -2.49 -39.16
C ALA A 87 1.31 -3.21 -37.83
N LYS A 88 0.84 -4.45 -37.67
CA LYS A 88 0.91 -5.22 -36.42
C LYS A 88 0.35 -4.42 -35.24
N ALA A 89 -0.77 -3.73 -35.45
CA ALA A 89 -1.45 -3.06 -34.35
C ALA A 89 -1.79 -4.08 -33.26
N LYS A 90 -1.61 -3.70 -31.99
CA LYS A 90 -1.96 -4.51 -30.83
C LYS A 90 -3.37 -4.17 -30.36
N PHE A 91 -3.80 -2.92 -30.54
CA PHE A 91 -5.11 -2.43 -30.17
C PHE A 91 -5.86 -1.83 -31.36
N ILE A 92 -7.19 -1.88 -31.28
CA ILE A 92 -8.09 -1.07 -32.10
C ILE A 92 -9.03 -0.29 -31.18
N LEU A 93 -9.38 0.95 -31.53
CA LEU A 93 -10.26 1.81 -30.73
C LEU A 93 -11.16 2.67 -31.62
N ALA A 94 -12.46 2.68 -31.34
CA ALA A 94 -13.44 3.52 -31.99
C ALA A 94 -14.21 4.37 -30.96
N THR A 95 -14.51 5.62 -31.29
CA THR A 95 -15.36 6.48 -30.44
C THR A 95 -16.09 7.56 -31.24
N ASP A 96 -17.29 7.92 -30.79
CA ASP A 96 -18.09 9.05 -31.28
C ASP A 96 -18.14 10.23 -30.28
N GLY A 97 -17.36 10.16 -29.20
CA GLY A 97 -17.36 11.14 -28.11
C GLY A 97 -18.46 10.94 -27.06
N GLN A 98 -19.37 10.00 -27.27
CA GLN A 98 -20.38 9.58 -26.29
C GLN A 98 -20.11 8.16 -25.80
N THR A 99 -19.77 7.26 -26.71
CA THR A 99 -19.44 5.86 -26.48
C THR A 99 -18.04 5.57 -27.02
N LEU A 100 -17.35 4.63 -26.37
CA LEU A 100 -16.03 4.15 -26.78
C LEU A 100 -16.00 2.63 -26.74
N GLU A 101 -15.48 2.03 -27.79
CA GLU A 101 -15.18 0.60 -27.86
C GLU A 101 -13.72 0.39 -28.25
N ALA A 102 -13.05 -0.56 -27.61
CA ALA A 102 -11.69 -0.95 -27.97
C ALA A 102 -11.44 -2.44 -27.75
N GLU A 103 -10.46 -2.99 -28.48
CA GLU A 103 -10.08 -4.39 -28.43
C GLU A 103 -8.56 -4.56 -28.44
N GLU A 104 -8.05 -5.47 -27.60
CA GLU A 104 -6.68 -5.98 -27.67
C GLU A 104 -6.64 -7.20 -28.58
N LEU A 105 -6.00 -7.07 -29.74
CA LEU A 105 -6.05 -8.06 -30.81
C LEU A 105 -5.33 -9.39 -30.49
N ILE A 106 -4.46 -9.41 -29.48
CA ILE A 106 -3.70 -10.61 -29.09
C ILE A 106 -4.53 -11.49 -28.15
N THR A 107 -5.14 -10.87 -27.13
CA THR A 107 -5.90 -11.58 -26.09
C THR A 107 -7.38 -11.71 -26.44
N GLY A 108 -7.89 -10.84 -27.30
CA GLY A 108 -9.32 -10.70 -27.59
C GLY A 108 -10.10 -9.98 -26.50
N GLU A 109 -9.42 -9.38 -25.51
CA GLU A 109 -10.06 -8.57 -24.46
C GLU A 109 -10.66 -7.31 -25.07
N THR A 110 -11.88 -6.95 -24.66
CA THR A 110 -12.63 -5.80 -25.20
C THR A 110 -13.14 -4.89 -24.09
N ILE A 111 -13.20 -3.60 -24.35
CA ILE A 111 -13.88 -2.61 -23.52
C ILE A 111 -15.01 -1.94 -24.29
N THR A 112 -16.12 -1.70 -23.62
CA THR A 112 -17.27 -0.90 -24.10
C THR A 112 -17.76 -0.04 -22.95
N CYS A 113 -17.69 1.27 -23.11
CA CYS A 113 -18.09 2.21 -22.06
C CYS A 113 -18.57 3.54 -22.63
N GLY A 114 -19.20 4.37 -21.79
CA GLY A 114 -19.35 5.79 -22.11
C GLY A 114 -17.97 6.44 -22.23
N TYR A 115 -17.83 7.43 -23.11
CA TYR A 115 -16.58 8.19 -23.23
C TYR A 115 -16.12 8.81 -21.89
N PRO A 116 -17.02 9.40 -21.07
CA PRO A 116 -16.64 9.90 -19.73
C PRO A 116 -16.12 8.81 -18.78
N ASP A 117 -16.43 7.54 -19.05
CA ASP A 117 -16.00 6.40 -18.25
C ASP A 117 -14.69 5.77 -18.75
N LEU A 118 -14.11 6.24 -19.86
CA LEU A 118 -12.81 5.79 -20.36
C LEU A 118 -11.72 5.72 -19.27
N PRO A 119 -11.62 6.69 -18.33
CA PRO A 119 -10.63 6.62 -17.26
C PRO A 119 -10.81 5.42 -16.33
N ASN A 120 -12.00 4.84 -16.23
CA ASN A 120 -12.23 3.61 -15.46
C ASN A 120 -11.61 2.37 -16.12
N HIS A 121 -11.21 2.48 -17.39
CA HIS A 121 -10.66 1.38 -18.19
C HIS A 121 -9.20 1.62 -18.63
N PHE A 122 -8.50 2.63 -18.09
CA PHE A 122 -7.13 2.96 -18.51
C PHE A 122 -6.15 1.78 -18.35
N GLY A 123 -6.38 0.90 -17.36
CA GLY A 123 -5.59 -0.31 -17.12
C GLY A 123 -5.52 -1.25 -18.32
N PHE A 124 -6.59 -1.34 -19.11
CA PHE A 124 -6.64 -2.09 -20.37
C PHE A 124 -5.65 -1.53 -21.42
N LEU A 125 -5.39 -0.22 -21.38
CA LEU A 125 -4.59 0.51 -22.37
C LEU A 125 -3.11 0.70 -21.95
N LEU A 126 -2.73 0.37 -20.71
CA LEU A 126 -1.35 0.50 -20.22
C LEU A 126 -0.27 -0.19 -21.09
N PRO A 127 -0.54 -1.33 -21.77
CA PRO A 127 0.44 -1.91 -22.68
C PRO A 127 0.83 -0.99 -23.85
N LEU A 128 0.03 0.04 -24.19
CA LEU A 128 0.38 1.07 -25.18
C LEU A 128 1.60 1.90 -24.75
N ALA A 129 1.80 2.07 -23.44
CA ALA A 129 2.96 2.75 -22.86
C ALA A 129 4.13 1.80 -22.56
N GLY A 130 4.03 0.51 -22.95
CA GLY A 130 5.03 -0.51 -22.63
C GLY A 130 5.00 -0.98 -21.17
N ILE A 131 3.92 -0.68 -20.44
CA ILE A 131 3.73 -1.12 -19.05
C ILE A 131 3.03 -2.48 -19.10
N SER A 132 3.71 -3.52 -18.62
CA SER A 132 3.09 -4.83 -18.42
C SER A 132 2.03 -4.71 -17.34
N THR A 133 0.77 -4.97 -17.69
CA THR A 133 -0.35 -4.92 -16.74
C THR A 133 -0.20 -6.05 -15.72
N ILE A 134 0.16 -5.71 -14.49
CA ILE A 134 -0.05 -6.59 -13.34
C ILE A 134 -1.57 -6.64 -13.10
N LYS A 135 -2.10 -7.83 -12.85
CA LYS A 135 -3.54 -8.08 -12.66
C LYS A 135 -4.17 -7.09 -11.66
N GLU A 136 -3.45 -6.76 -10.59
CA GLU A 136 -3.88 -5.80 -9.56
C GLU A 136 -4.17 -4.37 -10.07
N ILE A 137 -3.41 -3.81 -11.04
CA ILE A 137 -3.69 -2.46 -11.59
C ILE A 137 -4.95 -2.48 -12.46
N LYS A 138 -5.18 -3.58 -13.18
CA LYS A 138 -6.39 -3.80 -13.97
C LYS A 138 -7.62 -3.97 -13.05
N ASP A 139 -7.43 -4.63 -11.91
CA ASP A 139 -8.52 -5.04 -11.03
C ASP A 139 -9.05 -3.89 -10.15
N ASN A 140 -8.25 -2.85 -9.85
CA ASN A 140 -8.77 -1.67 -9.14
C ASN A 140 -8.30 -0.31 -9.69
N PRO A 141 -8.86 0.16 -10.82
CA PRO A 141 -8.49 1.43 -11.42
C PRO A 141 -8.79 2.62 -10.50
N ILE A 142 -9.82 2.55 -9.65
CA ILE A 142 -10.23 3.67 -8.79
C ILE A 142 -9.16 4.05 -7.77
N ASP A 143 -8.37 3.09 -7.32
CA ASP A 143 -7.28 3.29 -6.36
C ASP A 143 -6.18 4.19 -6.94
N VAL A 144 -5.85 3.98 -8.22
CA VAL A 144 -4.88 4.79 -8.96
C VAL A 144 -5.40 6.21 -9.19
N ARG A 145 -6.69 6.35 -9.52
CA ARG A 145 -7.33 7.66 -9.74
C ARG A 145 -7.31 8.49 -8.46
N ALA A 146 -7.73 7.90 -7.34
CA ALA A 146 -7.73 8.56 -6.05
C ALA A 146 -6.33 9.05 -5.66
N THR A 147 -5.32 8.21 -5.92
CA THR A 147 -3.91 8.57 -5.69
C THR A 147 -3.47 9.76 -6.55
N SER A 148 -3.77 9.72 -7.85
CA SER A 148 -3.45 10.79 -8.78
C SER A 148 -4.08 12.13 -8.37
N ARG A 149 -5.37 12.11 -7.99
CA ARG A 149 -6.13 13.32 -7.64
C ARG A 149 -5.66 13.93 -6.32
N LEU A 150 -5.43 13.11 -5.29
CA LEU A 150 -4.90 13.62 -4.03
C LEU A 150 -3.46 14.14 -4.15
N ASN A 151 -2.63 13.55 -5.01
CA ASN A 151 -1.31 14.08 -5.29
C ASN A 151 -1.36 15.46 -5.95
N LYS A 152 -2.21 15.63 -6.97
CA LYS A 152 -2.42 16.93 -7.62
C LYS A 152 -2.91 17.98 -6.61
N LEU A 153 -3.85 17.61 -5.75
CA LEU A 153 -4.34 18.48 -4.67
C LEU A 153 -3.20 18.89 -3.73
N TYR A 154 -2.42 17.94 -3.24
CA TYR A 154 -1.35 18.19 -2.28
C TYR A 154 -0.26 19.10 -2.84
N VAL A 155 0.20 18.84 -4.06
CA VAL A 155 1.22 19.68 -4.73
C VAL A 155 0.70 21.11 -4.89
N GLU A 156 -0.54 21.28 -5.34
CA GLU A 156 -1.15 22.60 -5.50
C GLU A 156 -1.29 23.34 -4.15
N LEU A 157 -1.65 22.62 -3.09
CA LEU A 157 -1.71 23.19 -1.73
C LEU A 157 -0.33 23.62 -1.24
N LEU A 158 0.72 22.84 -1.47
CA LEU A 158 2.08 23.24 -1.07
C LEU A 158 2.61 24.44 -1.87
N ASN A 159 2.24 24.55 -3.15
CA ASN A 159 2.62 25.70 -3.98
C ASN A 159 2.02 27.01 -3.44
N GLU A 160 0.75 26.97 -3.04
CA GLU A 160 0.05 28.14 -2.46
C GLU A 160 0.44 28.38 -1.00
N ASN A 161 0.90 27.35 -0.28
CA ASN A 161 1.24 27.42 1.14
C ASN A 161 2.67 26.90 1.41
N PRO A 162 3.73 27.64 1.02
CA PRO A 162 5.12 27.18 1.16
C PRO A 162 5.57 26.92 2.60
N ASP A 163 4.90 27.52 3.60
CA ASP A 163 5.17 27.27 5.01
C ASP A 163 4.75 25.87 5.45
N TRP A 164 3.73 25.27 4.82
CA TRP A 164 3.28 23.90 5.11
C TRP A 164 4.24 22.83 4.60
N ALA A 165 5.16 23.17 3.68
CA ALA A 165 6.20 22.26 3.20
C ALA A 165 7.35 22.07 4.20
N LYS A 166 7.48 22.99 5.17
CA LYS A 166 8.56 22.98 6.16
C LYS A 166 8.39 21.83 7.15
N ALA A 167 9.50 21.36 7.71
CA ALA A 167 9.52 20.21 8.62
C ALA A 167 8.57 20.39 9.82
N GLU A 168 8.43 21.62 10.32
CA GLU A 168 7.60 21.95 11.48
C GLU A 168 6.09 21.84 11.19
N ARG A 169 5.67 21.99 9.93
CA ARG A 169 4.26 21.97 9.50
C ARG A 169 3.90 20.76 8.64
N ARG A 170 4.88 19.92 8.31
CA ARG A 170 4.67 18.71 7.52
C ARG A 170 3.64 17.80 8.19
N HIS A 171 3.66 17.72 9.51
CA HIS A 171 2.66 17.00 10.31
C HIS A 171 1.25 17.55 10.07
N ASP A 172 1.05 18.87 10.10
CA ASP A 172 -0.26 19.50 9.86
C ASP A 172 -0.81 19.16 8.47
N MET A 173 0.03 19.25 7.43
CA MET A 173 -0.39 18.95 6.04
C MET A 173 -0.85 17.50 5.92
N ASN A 174 -0.07 16.61 6.50
CA ASN A 174 -0.30 15.20 6.50
C ASN A 174 -1.61 14.85 7.23
N HIS A 175 -1.78 15.36 8.45
CA HIS A 175 -3.01 15.22 9.23
C HIS A 175 -4.24 15.77 8.50
N PHE A 176 -4.08 16.91 7.80
CA PHE A 176 -5.11 17.47 6.93
C PHE A 176 -5.54 16.50 5.81
N MET A 177 -4.58 15.85 5.13
CA MET A 177 -4.89 14.86 4.10
C MET A 177 -5.60 13.62 4.66
N ALA A 178 -5.22 13.16 5.85
CA ALA A 178 -5.91 12.04 6.52
C ALA A 178 -7.39 12.36 6.80
N ARG A 179 -7.69 13.60 7.23
CA ARG A 179 -9.07 14.07 7.44
C ARG A 179 -9.87 14.10 6.14
N LEU A 180 -9.26 14.54 5.02
CA LEU A 180 -9.92 14.52 3.72
C LEU A 180 -10.29 13.09 3.29
N ILE A 181 -9.34 12.15 3.39
CA ILE A 181 -9.57 10.73 3.06
C ILE A 181 -10.73 10.17 3.89
N PHE A 182 -10.73 10.42 5.20
CA PHE A 182 -11.83 10.00 6.06
C PHE A 182 -13.17 10.60 5.61
N CYS A 183 -13.21 11.90 5.30
CA CYS A 183 -14.45 12.56 4.89
C CYS A 183 -15.01 12.00 3.58
N PHE A 184 -14.14 11.76 2.59
CA PHE A 184 -14.53 11.15 1.32
C PHE A 184 -15.01 9.71 1.51
N PHE A 185 -14.32 8.93 2.34
CA PHE A 185 -14.77 7.59 2.69
C PHE A 185 -16.13 7.61 3.39
N ALA A 186 -16.31 8.51 4.36
CA ALA A 186 -17.50 8.58 5.19
C ALA A 186 -18.75 9.02 4.44
N GLU A 187 -18.63 9.90 3.44
CA GLU A 187 -19.77 10.32 2.63
C GLU A 187 -20.27 9.25 1.64
N ASP A 188 -19.39 8.36 1.19
CA ASP A 188 -19.74 7.29 0.24
C ASP A 188 -20.15 5.98 0.91
N THR A 189 -20.10 5.92 2.24
CA THR A 189 -20.40 4.72 3.03
C THR A 189 -21.52 4.93 4.05
N ASP A 190 -22.33 5.97 3.85
CA ASP A 190 -23.45 6.38 4.73
C ASP A 190 -23.05 6.71 6.18
N ILE A 191 -21.76 6.77 6.50
CA ILE A 191 -21.29 7.26 7.81
C ILE A 191 -21.73 8.72 7.99
N PHE A 192 -21.67 9.50 6.92
CA PHE A 192 -22.34 10.79 6.84
C PHE A 192 -23.77 10.61 6.31
N THR A 193 -24.70 11.31 6.94
CA THR A 193 -26.11 11.25 6.54
C THR A 193 -26.31 11.92 5.20
N GLY A 194 -26.71 11.13 4.20
CA GLY A 194 -27.05 11.59 2.86
C GLY A 194 -25.88 11.48 1.88
N ASP A 195 -26.22 11.50 0.60
CA ASP A 195 -25.29 11.32 -0.50
C ASP A 195 -24.35 12.53 -0.66
N GLY A 196 -23.04 12.33 -0.52
CA GLY A 196 -22.00 13.33 -0.78
C GLY A 196 -22.03 14.55 0.17
N LEU A 197 -22.35 14.36 1.46
CA LEU A 197 -22.50 15.47 2.42
C LEU A 197 -21.27 16.38 2.47
N PHE A 198 -20.06 15.81 2.46
CA PHE A 198 -18.82 16.58 2.58
C PHE A 198 -18.55 17.36 1.29
N THR A 199 -18.47 16.67 0.17
CA THR A 199 -18.14 17.24 -1.13
C THR A 199 -19.17 18.28 -1.56
N LYS A 200 -20.47 18.01 -1.39
CA LYS A 200 -21.55 18.99 -1.70
C LYS A 200 -21.53 20.20 -0.79
N THR A 201 -21.22 20.03 0.51
CA THR A 201 -21.07 21.17 1.43
C THR A 201 -19.91 22.05 1.01
N VAL A 202 -18.76 21.46 0.70
CA VAL A 202 -17.60 22.23 0.21
C VAL A 202 -17.96 22.93 -1.10
N GLU A 203 -18.57 22.24 -2.06
CA GLU A 203 -18.97 22.84 -3.33
C GLU A 203 -19.93 24.03 -3.16
N GLN A 204 -20.92 23.90 -2.28
CA GLN A 204 -21.96 24.90 -2.09
C GLN A 204 -21.49 26.14 -1.33
N PHE A 205 -20.68 25.97 -0.29
CA PHE A 205 -20.34 27.06 0.64
C PHE A 205 -18.95 27.67 0.40
N SER A 206 -18.13 27.06 -0.45
CA SER A 206 -16.88 27.66 -0.89
C SER A 206 -17.02 28.44 -2.20
N GLU A 207 -16.36 29.58 -2.27
CA GLU A 207 -16.26 30.43 -3.45
C GLU A 207 -15.58 29.69 -4.60
N ARG A 208 -16.03 29.97 -5.83
CA ARG A 208 -15.52 29.30 -7.05
C ARG A 208 -14.02 29.54 -7.28
N ASP A 209 -13.46 30.61 -6.72
CA ASP A 209 -12.03 30.92 -6.81
C ASP A 209 -11.19 30.25 -5.72
N GLY A 210 -11.81 29.53 -4.79
CA GLY A 210 -11.13 28.82 -3.70
C GLY A 210 -10.86 29.65 -2.45
N SER A 211 -11.10 30.97 -2.50
CA SER A 211 -10.62 31.94 -1.50
C SER A 211 -11.03 31.65 -0.05
N ASN A 212 -12.24 31.12 0.20
CA ASN A 212 -12.73 30.76 1.53
C ASN A 212 -12.79 29.24 1.82
N THR A 213 -12.31 28.37 0.92
CA THR A 213 -12.42 26.91 1.07
C THR A 213 -11.84 26.42 2.39
N HIS A 214 -10.70 26.99 2.80
CA HIS A 214 -10.04 26.67 4.05
C HIS A 214 -10.90 26.97 5.29
N GLN A 215 -11.70 28.04 5.25
CA GLN A 215 -12.62 28.40 6.34
C GLN A 215 -13.78 27.40 6.42
N VAL A 216 -14.33 27.02 5.26
CA VAL A 216 -15.42 26.03 5.19
C VAL A 216 -14.96 24.69 5.77
N LEU A 217 -13.80 24.19 5.33
CA LEU A 217 -13.21 22.94 5.81
C LEU A 217 -12.90 23.00 7.31
N SER A 218 -12.36 24.12 7.79
CA SER A 218 -12.05 24.29 9.22
C SER A 218 -13.31 24.17 10.09
N GLU A 219 -14.43 24.75 9.68
CA GLU A 219 -15.71 24.63 10.40
C GLU A 219 -16.31 23.22 10.33
N ILE A 220 -16.13 22.50 9.21
CA ILE A 220 -16.52 21.08 9.08
C ILE A 220 -15.72 20.24 10.09
N PHE A 221 -14.40 20.39 10.13
CA PHE A 221 -13.53 19.66 11.05
C PHE A 221 -13.82 20.01 12.51
N ARG A 222 -14.09 21.28 12.79
CA ARG A 222 -14.51 21.74 14.11
C ARG A 222 -15.83 21.12 14.55
N ALA A 223 -16.82 21.00 13.66
CA ALA A 223 -18.06 20.31 13.95
C ALA A 223 -17.82 18.83 14.32
N MET A 224 -16.95 18.13 13.58
CA MET A 224 -16.61 16.73 13.84
C MET A 224 -15.79 16.51 15.13
N ASN A 225 -15.18 17.55 15.67
CA ASN A 225 -14.46 17.49 16.94
C ASN A 225 -15.33 17.83 18.17
N ILE A 226 -16.46 18.52 17.99
CA ILE A 226 -17.32 18.97 19.10
C ILE A 226 -18.52 18.03 19.26
N LYS A 227 -18.69 17.47 20.46
CA LYS A 227 -19.82 16.59 20.79
C LYS A 227 -21.14 17.31 20.55
N LEU A 228 -22.15 16.60 20.03
CA LEU A 228 -23.46 17.18 19.70
C LEU A 228 -24.07 17.99 20.85
N ALA A 229 -23.97 17.49 22.09
CA ALA A 229 -24.48 18.17 23.28
C ALA A 229 -23.76 19.50 23.62
N GLU A 230 -22.51 19.67 23.18
CA GLU A 230 -21.65 20.82 23.48
C GLU A 230 -21.70 21.89 22.37
N ARG A 231 -22.26 21.56 21.20
CA ARG A 231 -22.32 22.48 20.05
C ARG A 231 -23.13 23.74 20.32
N ALA A 232 -24.14 23.68 21.19
CA ALA A 232 -24.98 24.83 21.54
C ALA A 232 -24.19 25.92 22.28
N THR A 233 -23.14 25.54 23.01
CA THR A 233 -22.28 26.43 23.80
C THR A 233 -20.92 26.67 23.15
N ALA A 234 -20.67 26.11 21.96
CA ALA A 234 -19.42 26.29 21.24
C ALA A 234 -19.22 27.76 20.83
N GLN A 235 -18.03 28.29 21.06
CA GLN A 235 -17.68 29.66 20.73
C GLN A 235 -16.39 29.71 19.90
N PRO A 236 -16.39 30.29 18.68
CA PRO A 236 -17.54 30.88 17.98
C PRO A 236 -18.64 29.84 17.64
N ARG A 237 -19.88 30.29 17.42
CA ARG A 237 -20.99 29.37 17.10
C ARG A 237 -20.72 28.67 15.76
N LEU A 238 -20.98 27.36 15.69
CA LEU A 238 -20.88 26.60 14.44
C LEU A 238 -21.91 27.10 13.43
N PRO A 239 -21.53 27.26 12.15
CA PRO A 239 -22.49 27.50 11.07
C PRO A 239 -23.56 26.41 11.02
N SER A 240 -24.79 26.77 10.63
CA SER A 240 -25.92 25.83 10.59
C SER A 240 -25.67 24.63 9.66
N TRP A 241 -24.98 24.86 8.54
CA TRP A 241 -24.61 23.80 7.59
C TRP A 241 -23.55 22.85 8.16
N ALA A 242 -22.58 23.36 8.93
CA ALA A 242 -21.56 22.53 9.58
C ALA A 242 -22.15 21.64 10.70
N ASN A 243 -23.24 22.10 11.32
CA ASN A 243 -23.93 21.38 12.39
C ASN A 243 -24.56 20.05 11.95
N THR A 244 -24.63 19.77 10.65
CA THR A 244 -25.16 18.51 10.10
C THR A 244 -24.17 17.34 10.18
N PHE A 245 -22.86 17.63 10.26
CA PHE A 245 -21.84 16.59 10.37
C PHE A 245 -21.89 15.89 11.73
N PRO A 246 -21.60 14.59 11.82
CA PRO A 246 -21.59 13.87 13.09
C PRO A 246 -20.39 14.28 13.95
N TYR A 247 -20.36 13.81 15.19
CA TYR A 247 -19.16 13.84 16.03
C TYR A 247 -18.30 12.61 15.72
N VAL A 248 -16.99 12.79 15.47
CA VAL A 248 -16.13 11.73 14.93
C VAL A 248 -15.03 11.24 15.86
N ASN A 249 -14.30 12.12 16.56
CA ASN A 249 -12.99 11.84 17.22
C ASN A 249 -12.96 10.53 18.08
N GLY A 250 -11.81 10.04 18.58
CA GLY A 250 -10.78 9.37 17.78
C GLY A 250 -9.35 9.92 17.83
N GLY A 251 -9.18 11.21 18.09
CA GLY A 251 -7.91 11.93 17.85
C GLY A 251 -7.78 12.51 16.43
N LEU A 252 -8.42 11.91 15.40
CA LEU A 252 -8.33 12.33 13.99
C LEU A 252 -8.75 13.79 13.72
N PHE A 253 -9.74 14.30 14.46
CA PHE A 253 -10.22 15.69 14.34
C PHE A 253 -9.81 16.56 15.54
N SER A 254 -8.95 16.04 16.41
CA SER A 254 -8.47 16.75 17.60
C SER A 254 -7.28 17.67 17.25
N GLY A 255 -6.87 18.50 18.20
CA GLY A 255 -5.76 19.44 17.99
C GLY A 255 -6.13 20.60 17.06
N SER A 256 -5.20 21.03 16.22
CA SER A 256 -5.40 22.15 15.29
C SER A 256 -6.41 21.82 14.21
N THR A 257 -7.37 22.72 14.00
CA THR A 257 -8.33 22.69 12.86
C THR A 257 -7.89 23.63 11.74
N GLU A 258 -6.63 24.06 11.73
CA GLU A 258 -6.08 24.85 10.62
C GLU A 258 -6.13 24.06 9.31
N VAL A 259 -6.34 24.79 8.22
CA VAL A 259 -6.45 24.24 6.87
C VAL A 259 -5.61 25.10 5.93
N PRO A 260 -4.82 24.52 5.01
CA PRO A 260 -4.05 25.30 4.04
C PRO A 260 -4.98 26.12 3.16
N ARG A 261 -4.52 27.28 2.67
CA ARG A 261 -5.28 28.09 1.71
C ARG A 261 -5.43 27.37 0.38
N PHE A 262 -6.53 27.65 -0.30
CA PHE A 262 -6.88 27.02 -1.55
C PHE A 262 -6.83 28.01 -2.70
N THR A 263 -6.28 27.56 -3.82
CA THR A 263 -6.51 28.17 -5.13
C THR A 263 -7.78 27.61 -5.75
N ARG A 264 -8.24 28.21 -6.85
CA ARG A 264 -9.30 27.63 -7.69
C ARG A 264 -8.97 26.20 -8.08
N MET A 265 -7.72 25.94 -8.45
CA MET A 265 -7.25 24.65 -8.91
C MET A 265 -7.26 23.61 -7.78
N ALA A 266 -6.76 23.97 -6.59
CA ALA A 266 -6.82 23.11 -5.41
C ALA A 266 -8.26 22.72 -5.08
N ARG A 267 -9.20 23.68 -5.13
CA ARG A 267 -10.62 23.42 -4.89
C ARG A 267 -11.18 22.43 -5.91
N THR A 268 -10.86 22.62 -7.20
CA THR A 268 -11.27 21.68 -8.25
C THR A 268 -10.72 20.28 -8.00
N TYR A 269 -9.45 20.12 -7.63
CA TYR A 269 -8.88 18.81 -7.33
C TYR A 269 -9.51 18.14 -6.11
N LEU A 270 -9.83 18.90 -5.07
CA LEU A 270 -10.57 18.39 -3.91
C LEU A 270 -11.94 17.84 -4.31
N LEU A 271 -12.71 18.60 -5.09
CA LEU A 271 -14.03 18.14 -5.57
C LEU A 271 -13.92 16.95 -6.51
N HIS A 272 -12.90 16.90 -7.37
CA HIS A 272 -12.66 15.76 -8.24
C HIS A 272 -12.30 14.50 -7.45
N ALA A 273 -11.53 14.63 -6.37
CA ALA A 273 -11.24 13.52 -5.47
C ALA A 273 -12.51 13.05 -4.75
N GLY A 274 -13.34 13.97 -4.26
CA GLY A 274 -14.60 13.66 -3.58
C GLY A 274 -15.69 13.06 -4.47
N ASN A 275 -15.63 13.29 -5.78
CA ASN A 275 -16.56 12.68 -6.75
C ASN A 275 -16.17 11.26 -7.18
N LEU A 276 -15.06 10.71 -6.67
CA LEU A 276 -14.74 9.28 -6.82
C LEU A 276 -15.64 8.47 -5.90
N ASN A 277 -15.84 7.18 -6.20
CA ASN A 277 -16.54 6.25 -5.32
C ASN A 277 -15.56 5.61 -4.31
N TRP A 278 -15.47 6.17 -3.13
CA TRP A 278 -14.61 5.74 -2.03
C TRP A 278 -15.06 4.46 -1.34
N GLN A 279 -16.32 4.01 -1.56
CA GLN A 279 -16.76 2.68 -1.13
C GLN A 279 -15.98 1.56 -1.84
N LYS A 280 -15.53 1.80 -3.08
CA LYS A 280 -14.76 0.83 -3.88
C LYS A 280 -13.24 0.92 -3.68
N ILE A 281 -12.77 1.88 -2.90
CA ILE A 281 -11.35 2.09 -2.66
C ILE A 281 -10.86 1.12 -1.58
N ASN A 282 -9.73 0.49 -1.85
CA ASN A 282 -9.13 -0.47 -0.93
C ASN A 282 -8.38 0.25 0.21
N PRO A 283 -8.59 -0.09 1.50
CA PRO A 283 -7.91 0.63 2.58
C PRO A 283 -6.39 0.49 2.59
N ASP A 284 -5.85 -0.60 2.03
CA ASP A 284 -4.40 -0.82 1.92
C ASP A 284 -3.70 0.13 0.92
N ILE A 285 -4.47 0.88 0.10
CA ILE A 285 -3.88 1.85 -0.83
C ILE A 285 -3.68 3.23 -0.22
N PHE A 286 -4.36 3.57 0.88
CA PHE A 286 -4.24 4.88 1.53
C PHE A 286 -2.80 5.19 1.93
N GLY A 287 -2.07 4.16 2.32
CA GLY A 287 -0.66 4.22 2.60
C GLY A 287 0.24 4.61 1.45
N SER A 288 0.20 3.80 0.40
CA SER A 288 0.98 4.03 -0.82
C SER A 288 0.59 5.32 -1.53
N MET A 289 -0.70 5.67 -1.47
CA MET A 289 -1.23 6.90 -2.02
C MET A 289 -0.56 8.11 -1.39
N ILE A 290 -0.33 8.06 -0.08
CA ILE A 290 0.07 9.21 0.69
C ILE A 290 1.58 9.31 0.87
N GLN A 291 2.29 8.18 0.95
CA GLN A 291 3.75 8.15 0.86
C GLN A 291 4.25 8.76 -0.46
N ALA A 292 3.59 8.41 -1.57
CA ALA A 292 3.82 8.97 -2.90
C ALA A 292 3.68 10.51 -2.96
N VAL A 293 2.87 11.07 -2.07
CA VAL A 293 2.53 12.49 -2.04
C VAL A 293 3.47 13.27 -1.12
N ALA A 294 3.80 12.69 0.03
CA ALA A 294 4.54 13.34 1.11
C ALA A 294 6.07 13.30 0.96
N ASP A 295 6.64 12.39 0.16
CA ASP A 295 8.10 12.22 0.05
C ASP A 295 8.66 12.72 -1.29
N ASP A 296 9.54 13.73 -1.24
CA ASP A 296 10.13 14.38 -2.42
C ASP A 296 10.98 13.41 -3.27
N GLU A 297 11.66 12.44 -2.63
CA GLU A 297 12.48 11.44 -3.33
C GLU A 297 11.59 10.34 -3.96
N GLU A 298 10.44 10.03 -3.35
CA GLU A 298 9.48 9.03 -3.84
C GLU A 298 8.37 9.62 -4.74
N ARG A 299 8.31 10.95 -4.94
CA ARG A 299 7.31 11.62 -5.82
C ARG A 299 7.43 11.26 -7.29
N GLY A 300 8.63 10.92 -7.78
CA GLY A 300 8.79 10.34 -9.13
C GLY A 300 8.22 8.92 -9.25
N ALA A 301 7.87 8.34 -8.09
CA ALA A 301 7.45 6.99 -7.84
C ALA A 301 6.03 6.88 -7.27
N LEU A 302 5.10 7.67 -7.81
CA LEU A 302 3.69 7.69 -7.44
C LEU A 302 3.06 6.28 -7.45
N GLY A 303 2.73 5.74 -6.27
CA GLY A 303 2.18 4.39 -6.09
C GLY A 303 3.20 3.25 -6.23
N MET A 304 4.49 3.56 -6.35
CA MET A 304 5.55 2.64 -6.75
C MET A 304 6.43 2.16 -5.58
N HIS A 305 5.99 2.31 -4.33
CA HIS A 305 6.52 1.60 -3.15
C HIS A 305 5.52 0.62 -2.52
N TYR A 306 4.41 0.36 -3.22
CA TYR A 306 3.34 -0.55 -2.81
C TYR A 306 3.84 -1.99 -2.60
N THR A 307 3.76 -2.49 -1.37
CA THR A 307 3.86 -3.92 -1.08
C THR A 307 2.53 -4.55 -1.47
N SER A 308 2.48 -5.21 -2.64
CA SER A 308 1.22 -5.70 -3.17
C SER A 308 0.54 -6.77 -2.32
N VAL A 309 -0.78 -6.86 -2.37
CA VAL A 309 -1.55 -7.91 -1.67
C VAL A 309 -0.97 -9.31 -1.92
N PRO A 310 -0.64 -9.74 -3.16
CA PRO A 310 0.01 -11.03 -3.37
C PRO A 310 1.36 -11.17 -2.65
N ASN A 311 2.15 -10.09 -2.61
CA ASN A 311 3.44 -10.10 -1.91
C ASN A 311 3.26 -10.15 -0.39
N ILE A 312 2.27 -9.45 0.17
CA ILE A 312 1.88 -9.57 1.58
C ILE A 312 1.45 -11.00 1.89
N LEU A 313 0.63 -11.60 1.02
CA LEU A 313 0.14 -12.97 1.18
C LEU A 313 1.27 -14.01 1.08
N LYS A 314 2.35 -13.78 0.32
CA LYS A 314 3.55 -14.63 0.37
C LYS A 314 4.20 -14.68 1.77
N VAL A 315 3.99 -13.66 2.60
CA VAL A 315 4.44 -13.66 4.00
C VAL A 315 3.35 -14.28 4.90
N LEU A 316 2.12 -13.76 4.85
CA LEU A 316 1.06 -14.12 5.81
C LEU A 316 0.52 -15.54 5.64
N ASN A 317 0.42 -16.05 4.40
CA ASN A 317 -0.08 -17.40 4.10
C ASN A 317 0.75 -18.46 4.80
N PRO A 318 2.05 -18.62 4.49
CA PRO A 318 2.87 -19.59 5.17
C PRO A 318 3.07 -19.24 6.65
N LEU A 319 3.04 -17.97 7.08
CA LEU A 319 3.23 -17.61 8.49
C LEU A 319 2.11 -18.15 9.39
N PHE A 320 0.84 -17.95 9.04
CA PHE A 320 -0.29 -18.46 9.86
C PHE A 320 -1.62 -18.65 9.13
N LEU A 321 -1.91 -17.93 8.04
CA LEU A 321 -3.24 -18.01 7.41
C LEU A 321 -3.51 -19.39 6.80
N ASP A 322 -2.50 -20.06 6.25
CA ASP A 322 -2.67 -21.42 5.70
C ASP A 322 -3.05 -22.43 6.79
N ASP A 323 -2.51 -22.29 8.01
CA ASP A 323 -2.87 -23.13 9.15
C ASP A 323 -4.34 -22.89 9.58
N LEU A 324 -4.78 -21.63 9.62
CA LEU A 324 -6.17 -21.31 9.93
C LEU A 324 -7.15 -21.87 8.90
N ARG A 325 -6.85 -21.73 7.60
CA ARG A 325 -7.68 -22.28 6.52
C ARG A 325 -7.70 -23.81 6.57
N ALA A 326 -6.55 -24.45 6.78
CA ALA A 326 -6.49 -25.91 6.92
C ALA A 326 -7.29 -26.42 8.12
N GLN A 327 -7.28 -25.71 9.26
CA GLN A 327 -8.08 -26.06 10.43
C GLN A 327 -9.59 -25.83 10.20
N LEU A 328 -9.96 -24.80 9.45
CA LEU A 328 -11.34 -24.56 9.03
C LEU A 328 -11.85 -25.70 8.14
N ASP A 329 -11.04 -26.14 7.17
CA ASP A 329 -11.38 -27.26 6.29
C ASP A 329 -11.49 -28.57 7.08
N ALA A 330 -10.51 -28.85 7.96
CA ALA A 330 -10.51 -30.05 8.81
C ALA A 330 -11.66 -30.05 9.86
N ALA A 331 -12.20 -28.89 10.20
CA ALA A 331 -13.37 -28.78 11.07
C ALA A 331 -14.66 -29.22 10.36
N GLY A 332 -14.75 -29.07 9.03
CA GLY A 332 -15.97 -29.33 8.26
C GLY A 332 -17.17 -28.57 8.85
N ASP A 333 -18.27 -29.29 9.09
CA ASP A 333 -19.47 -28.76 9.76
C ASP A 333 -19.51 -29.02 11.28
N ASN A 334 -18.39 -29.48 11.88
CA ASN A 334 -18.35 -29.74 13.30
C ASN A 334 -18.37 -28.43 14.10
N LYS A 335 -19.55 -28.09 14.62
CA LYS A 335 -19.79 -26.86 15.41
C LYS A 335 -18.77 -26.67 16.54
N ALA A 336 -18.42 -27.70 17.30
CA ALA A 336 -17.47 -27.56 18.42
C ALA A 336 -16.06 -27.20 17.94
N LYS A 337 -15.58 -27.84 16.87
CA LYS A 337 -14.27 -27.52 16.27
C LYS A 337 -14.25 -26.09 15.71
N LEU A 338 -15.32 -25.69 15.02
CA LEU A 338 -15.48 -24.34 14.48
C LEU A 338 -15.46 -23.27 15.57
N LEU A 339 -16.15 -23.51 16.70
CA LEU A 339 -16.12 -22.59 17.85
C LEU A 339 -14.72 -22.48 18.46
N ASN A 340 -14.00 -23.60 18.58
CA ASN A 340 -12.64 -23.59 19.11
C ASN A 340 -11.68 -22.82 18.19
N LEU A 341 -11.85 -22.95 16.86
CA LEU A 341 -11.08 -22.18 15.89
C LEU A 341 -11.36 -20.67 16.01
N ARG A 342 -12.63 -20.26 16.11
CA ARG A 342 -12.99 -18.85 16.33
C ARG A 342 -12.38 -18.29 17.62
N LYS A 343 -12.48 -19.04 18.73
CA LYS A 343 -11.87 -18.67 20.02
C LYS A 343 -10.35 -18.57 19.97
N ARG A 344 -9.68 -19.40 19.15
CA ARG A 344 -8.24 -19.28 18.90
C ARG A 344 -7.94 -18.00 18.13
N MET A 345 -8.68 -17.73 17.06
CA MET A 345 -8.48 -16.54 16.21
C MET A 345 -8.65 -15.23 16.98
N ALA A 346 -9.62 -15.16 17.89
CA ALA A 346 -9.83 -14.03 18.80
C ALA A 346 -8.60 -13.70 19.69
N ARG A 347 -7.68 -14.65 19.87
CA ARG A 347 -6.44 -14.52 20.66
C ARG A 347 -5.19 -14.30 19.80
N ILE A 348 -5.28 -14.41 18.48
CA ILE A 348 -4.12 -14.22 17.61
C ILE A 348 -3.72 -12.75 17.59
N ARG A 349 -2.43 -12.48 17.80
CA ARG A 349 -1.85 -11.15 17.68
C ARG A 349 -0.99 -11.06 16.44
N VAL A 350 -1.15 -9.97 15.70
CA VAL A 350 -0.33 -9.65 14.53
C VAL A 350 0.44 -8.39 14.83
N PHE A 351 1.77 -8.45 14.73
CA PHE A 351 2.65 -7.34 15.08
C PHE A 351 3.54 -6.97 13.90
N ASP A 352 3.45 -5.72 13.44
CA ASP A 352 4.32 -5.19 12.39
C ASP A 352 5.24 -4.08 12.92
N PRO A 353 6.51 -4.39 13.23
CA PRO A 353 7.48 -3.45 13.79
C PRO A 353 8.10 -2.49 12.74
N ALA A 354 7.58 -2.44 11.52
CA ALA A 354 7.94 -1.45 10.51
C ALA A 354 6.72 -1.24 9.60
N CYS A 355 5.59 -0.89 10.21
CA CYS A 355 4.29 -1.08 9.57
C CYS A 355 4.02 -0.11 8.43
N GLY A 356 4.75 1.01 8.33
CA GLY A 356 4.43 2.06 7.39
C GLY A 356 2.97 2.47 7.58
N SER A 357 2.19 2.34 6.51
CA SER A 357 0.75 2.58 6.47
C SER A 357 -0.13 1.42 6.94
N GLY A 358 0.43 0.37 7.53
CA GLY A 358 -0.33 -0.72 8.13
C GLY A 358 -0.82 -1.80 7.15
N ASN A 359 -0.29 -1.88 5.92
CA ASN A 359 -0.83 -2.80 4.90
C ASN A 359 -0.81 -4.27 5.34
N PHE A 360 0.26 -4.75 5.98
CA PHE A 360 0.29 -6.12 6.53
C PHE A 360 -0.79 -6.33 7.58
N LEU A 361 -1.02 -5.35 8.45
CA LEU A 361 -2.03 -5.41 9.51
C LEU A 361 -3.45 -5.43 8.92
N VAL A 362 -3.73 -4.55 7.95
CA VAL A 362 -5.02 -4.47 7.24
C VAL A 362 -5.33 -5.78 6.53
N ILE A 363 -4.39 -6.32 5.76
CA ILE A 363 -4.62 -7.57 5.01
C ILE A 363 -4.73 -8.76 5.97
N ALA A 364 -3.92 -8.83 7.02
CA ALA A 364 -4.06 -9.85 8.05
C ALA A 364 -5.46 -9.82 8.69
N TYR A 365 -5.95 -8.63 9.05
CA TYR A 365 -7.27 -8.44 9.64
C TYR A 365 -8.37 -8.90 8.68
N LYS A 366 -8.39 -8.41 7.43
CA LYS A 366 -9.39 -8.79 6.42
C LYS A 366 -9.43 -10.30 6.17
N GLN A 367 -8.26 -10.94 6.06
CA GLN A 367 -8.15 -12.39 5.83
C GLN A 367 -8.61 -13.20 7.05
N MET A 368 -8.35 -12.73 8.27
CA MET A 368 -8.88 -13.37 9.47
C MET A 368 -10.40 -13.19 9.59
N ARG A 369 -10.95 -12.02 9.25
CA ARG A 369 -12.40 -11.77 9.22
C ARG A 369 -13.12 -12.64 8.19
N GLU A 370 -12.51 -12.88 7.03
CA GLU A 370 -13.04 -13.81 6.01
C GLU A 370 -13.18 -15.24 6.56
N ILE A 371 -12.14 -15.73 7.25
CA ILE A 371 -12.16 -17.06 7.89
C ILE A 371 -13.23 -17.10 9.00
N GLU A 372 -13.34 -16.05 9.83
CA GLU A 372 -14.35 -15.95 10.89
C GLU A 372 -15.77 -15.92 10.33
N ALA A 373 -16.02 -15.18 9.26
CA ALA A 373 -17.31 -15.12 8.59
C ALA A 373 -17.73 -16.50 8.06
N GLU A 374 -16.80 -17.26 7.49
CA GLU A 374 -17.06 -18.62 7.04
C GLU A 374 -17.37 -19.57 8.22
N ILE A 375 -16.68 -19.42 9.35
CA ILE A 375 -17.02 -20.13 10.60
C ILE A 375 -18.46 -19.79 11.02
N ASN A 376 -18.81 -18.51 11.07
CA ASN A 376 -20.14 -18.04 11.47
C ASN A 376 -21.23 -18.57 10.53
N ARG A 377 -20.98 -18.56 9.22
CA ARG A 377 -21.89 -19.12 8.22
C ARG A 377 -22.17 -20.60 8.45
N ARG A 378 -21.13 -21.43 8.61
CA ARG A 378 -21.27 -22.88 8.88
C ARG A 378 -21.95 -23.18 10.21
N ARG A 379 -21.87 -22.26 11.18
CA ARG A 379 -22.53 -22.39 12.49
C ARG A 379 -23.97 -21.90 12.52
N GLY A 380 -24.42 -21.13 11.51
CA GLY A 380 -25.73 -20.47 11.50
C GLY A 380 -25.75 -19.19 12.35
N GLU A 381 -24.62 -18.50 12.44
CA GLU A 381 -24.35 -17.35 13.33
C GLU A 381 -23.91 -16.11 12.53
N ALA A 382 -24.39 -15.95 11.29
CA ALA A 382 -23.88 -14.96 10.32
C ALA A 382 -23.91 -13.50 10.83
N ASN A 383 -24.87 -13.13 11.68
CA ASN A 383 -25.02 -11.76 12.18
C ASN A 383 -24.20 -11.48 13.45
N ASN A 384 -23.39 -12.43 13.92
CA ASN A 384 -22.56 -12.21 15.11
C ASN A 384 -21.50 -11.14 14.84
N LYS A 385 -21.27 -10.28 15.84
CA LYS A 385 -20.11 -9.39 15.88
C LYS A 385 -18.81 -10.19 15.88
N SER A 386 -17.78 -9.62 15.26
CA SER A 386 -16.41 -10.15 15.30
C SER A 386 -15.94 -10.36 16.74
N GLU A 387 -15.36 -11.52 17.02
CA GLU A 387 -14.64 -11.79 18.28
C GLU A 387 -13.16 -11.39 18.17
N ILE A 388 -12.71 -10.91 17.00
CA ILE A 388 -11.34 -10.47 16.73
C ILE A 388 -11.24 -8.96 16.98
N PRO A 389 -10.60 -8.51 18.08
CA PRO A 389 -10.47 -7.09 18.38
C PRO A 389 -9.35 -6.45 17.55
N LEU A 390 -9.51 -5.18 17.16
CA LEU A 390 -8.45 -4.41 16.49
C LEU A 390 -7.18 -4.25 17.34
N THR A 391 -7.31 -4.32 18.68
CA THR A 391 -6.19 -4.27 19.62
C THR A 391 -5.22 -5.45 19.49
N ASN A 392 -5.59 -6.52 18.76
CA ASN A 392 -4.69 -7.61 18.41
C ASN A 392 -3.69 -7.25 17.30
N PHE A 393 -3.90 -6.14 16.58
CA PHE A 393 -3.08 -5.71 15.45
C PHE A 393 -2.22 -4.52 15.87
N ARG A 394 -0.93 -4.77 16.13
CA ARG A 394 0.00 -3.74 16.63
C ARG A 394 1.00 -3.35 15.56
N GLY A 395 1.39 -2.07 15.53
CA GLY A 395 2.37 -1.55 14.60
C GLY A 395 3.41 -0.66 15.28
N ILE A 396 4.63 -0.62 14.75
CA ILE A 396 5.59 0.46 14.99
C ILE A 396 5.96 1.09 13.66
N GLU A 397 5.92 2.41 13.60
CA GLU A 397 6.34 3.17 12.43
C GLU A 397 7.15 4.39 12.85
N LEU A 398 8.25 4.68 12.16
CA LEU A 398 9.17 5.75 12.54
C LEU A 398 8.56 7.14 12.31
N ARG A 399 7.76 7.29 11.26
CA ARG A 399 7.15 8.56 10.87
C ARG A 399 5.74 8.67 11.45
N ASP A 400 5.45 9.81 12.07
CA ASP A 400 4.15 10.17 12.66
C ASP A 400 2.96 9.93 11.73
N PHE A 401 3.10 10.33 10.47
CA PHE A 401 1.98 10.35 9.55
C PHE A 401 1.62 8.98 8.98
N PRO A 402 2.56 8.16 8.44
CA PRO A 402 2.23 6.79 8.07
C PRO A 402 1.67 5.98 9.25
N ALA A 403 2.12 6.25 10.49
CA ALA A 403 1.54 5.65 11.69
C ALA A 403 0.05 6.01 11.87
N GLU A 404 -0.31 7.28 11.65
CA GLU A 404 -1.70 7.73 11.67
C GLU A 404 -2.54 7.06 10.58
N ILE A 405 -2.02 6.98 9.36
CA ILE A 405 -2.70 6.32 8.24
C ILE A 405 -2.90 4.83 8.52
N ALA A 406 -1.93 4.15 9.13
CA ALA A 406 -2.07 2.75 9.54
C ALA A 406 -3.24 2.54 10.51
N ARG A 407 -3.43 3.47 11.44
CA ARG A 407 -4.55 3.44 12.38
C ARG A 407 -5.88 3.62 11.65
N LEU A 408 -5.98 4.63 10.79
CA LEU A 408 -7.19 4.91 10.01
C LEU A 408 -7.54 3.74 9.08
N ALA A 409 -6.56 3.16 8.39
CA ALA A 409 -6.77 2.05 7.46
C ALA A 409 -7.32 0.80 8.17
N LEU A 410 -6.89 0.52 9.41
CA LEU A 410 -7.44 -0.58 10.21
C LEU A 410 -8.89 -0.34 10.64
N ILE A 411 -9.23 0.87 11.07
CA ILE A 411 -10.62 1.26 11.41
C ILE A 411 -11.54 1.09 10.19
N ILE A 412 -11.08 1.59 9.03
CA ILE A 412 -11.84 1.46 7.79
C ILE A 412 -11.99 -0.01 7.38
N ALA A 413 -10.93 -0.82 7.54
CA ALA A 413 -10.99 -2.25 7.24
C ALA A 413 -11.98 -3.00 8.16
N GLU A 414 -12.06 -2.65 9.44
CA GLU A 414 -13.09 -3.16 10.36
C GLU A 414 -14.49 -2.82 9.88
N PHE A 415 -14.75 -1.55 9.59
CA PHE A 415 -16.05 -1.11 9.10
C PHE A 415 -16.44 -1.82 7.80
N GLN A 416 -15.54 -1.91 6.82
CA GLN A 416 -15.81 -2.63 5.56
C GLN A 416 -16.13 -4.11 5.78
N CYS A 417 -15.43 -4.78 6.71
CA CYS A 417 -15.73 -6.16 7.06
C CYS A 417 -17.10 -6.28 7.76
N ASP A 418 -17.45 -5.33 8.62
CA ASP A 418 -18.75 -5.32 9.30
C ASP A 418 -19.90 -5.09 8.31
N VAL A 419 -19.75 -4.16 7.37
CA VAL A 419 -20.71 -3.97 6.28
C VAL A 419 -20.86 -5.26 5.45
N LEU A 420 -19.74 -5.90 5.10
CA LEU A 420 -19.74 -7.10 4.26
C LEU A 420 -20.38 -8.31 4.95
N TYR A 421 -20.12 -8.51 6.24
CA TYR A 421 -20.50 -9.74 6.95
C TYR A 421 -21.70 -9.59 7.90
N ARG A 422 -21.98 -8.40 8.42
CA ARG A 422 -23.10 -8.11 9.33
C ARG A 422 -24.19 -7.27 8.66
N GLY A 423 -23.81 -6.42 7.70
CA GLY A 423 -24.71 -5.51 6.99
C GLY A 423 -24.59 -4.06 7.46
N GLN A 424 -25.02 -3.14 6.57
CA GLN A 424 -24.83 -1.69 6.71
C GLN A 424 -25.39 -1.09 8.00
N GLN A 425 -26.59 -1.51 8.41
CA GLN A 425 -27.28 -0.90 9.57
C GLN A 425 -26.52 -1.14 10.89
N ASP A 426 -26.07 -2.37 11.13
CA ASP A 426 -25.35 -2.74 12.35
C ASP A 426 -23.94 -2.12 12.36
N ALA A 427 -23.29 -2.02 11.21
CA ALA A 427 -21.97 -1.41 11.08
C ALA A 427 -22.00 0.09 11.43
N LEU A 428 -22.97 0.85 10.90
CA LEU A 428 -23.09 2.29 11.14
C LEU A 428 -23.39 2.63 12.61
N ALA A 429 -24.19 1.81 13.28
CA ALA A 429 -24.59 2.05 14.66
C ALA A 429 -23.40 1.99 15.65
N GLU A 430 -22.34 1.28 15.29
CA GLU A 430 -21.16 1.05 16.13
C GLU A 430 -19.91 1.85 15.68
N PHE A 431 -19.93 2.44 14.48
CA PHE A 431 -18.73 3.06 13.88
C PHE A 431 -18.30 4.36 14.54
N LEU A 432 -19.25 5.26 14.87
CA LEU A 432 -18.95 6.54 15.50
C LEU A 432 -19.44 6.59 16.95
N PRO A 433 -18.68 7.21 17.86
CA PRO A 433 -17.39 7.88 17.65
C PRO A 433 -16.21 6.90 17.52
N LEU A 434 -15.13 7.35 16.86
CA LEU A 434 -13.91 6.55 16.74
C LEU A 434 -13.23 6.37 18.11
N ASP A 435 -12.76 5.16 18.41
CA ASP A 435 -12.02 4.90 19.64
C ASP A 435 -10.67 5.67 19.65
N ALA A 436 -10.31 6.27 20.79
CA ALA A 436 -9.03 6.93 21.04
C ALA A 436 -7.87 5.96 21.28
N GLN A 437 -8.15 4.66 21.44
CA GLN A 437 -7.14 3.62 21.59
C GLN A 437 -6.14 3.64 20.43
N ASN A 438 -4.85 3.62 20.77
CA ASN A 438 -3.77 3.65 19.80
C ASN A 438 -3.02 2.31 19.77
N TRP A 439 -3.16 1.58 18.67
CA TRP A 439 -2.46 0.32 18.43
C TRP A 439 -1.26 0.44 17.48
N ILE A 440 -1.01 1.65 16.96
CA ILE A 440 0.16 1.96 16.15
C ILE A 440 1.05 2.95 16.92
N VAL A 441 2.28 2.53 17.21
CA VAL A 441 3.24 3.35 17.95
C VAL A 441 4.14 4.09 16.98
N CYS A 442 4.19 5.42 17.07
CA CYS A 442 5.17 6.21 16.35
C CYS A 442 6.52 6.18 17.08
N GLY A 443 7.56 5.66 16.44
CA GLY A 443 8.92 5.68 16.96
C GLY A 443 9.86 4.66 16.30
N ASN A 444 11.11 4.63 16.77
CA ASN A 444 12.14 3.77 16.21
C ASN A 444 12.05 2.35 16.78
N ALA A 445 11.62 1.39 15.96
CA ALA A 445 11.44 -0.01 16.35
C ALA A 445 12.71 -0.70 16.86
N LEU A 446 13.92 -0.29 16.44
CA LEU A 446 15.15 -0.87 16.94
C LEU A 446 15.48 -0.40 18.36
N ARG A 447 15.04 0.80 18.74
CA ARG A 447 15.22 1.39 20.08
C ARG A 447 14.12 1.02 21.06
N LEU A 448 12.87 0.92 20.59
CA LEU A 448 11.71 0.64 21.43
C LEU A 448 11.70 -0.80 21.95
N ASP A 449 11.17 -1.01 23.15
CA ASP A 449 10.92 -2.35 23.68
C ASP A 449 9.65 -2.94 23.05
N TRP A 450 9.79 -4.04 22.31
CA TRP A 450 8.66 -4.67 21.65
C TRP A 450 7.72 -5.36 22.64
N LEU A 451 8.22 -5.75 23.82
CA LEU A 451 7.41 -6.42 24.84
C LEU A 451 6.49 -5.45 25.58
N SER A 452 6.78 -4.15 25.60
CA SER A 452 5.84 -3.15 26.14
C SER A 452 4.75 -2.77 25.13
N ILE A 453 5.05 -2.85 23.83
CA ILE A 453 4.14 -2.48 22.74
C ILE A 453 3.21 -3.64 22.37
N CYS A 454 3.74 -4.86 22.31
CA CYS A 454 2.99 -6.09 22.09
C CYS A 454 3.29 -7.09 23.22
N PRO A 455 2.78 -6.86 24.46
CA PRO A 455 3.10 -7.72 25.59
C PRO A 455 2.65 -9.17 25.39
N PRO A 456 3.43 -10.19 25.79
CA PRO A 456 3.03 -11.60 25.73
C PRO A 456 1.79 -11.92 26.55
N THR A 457 1.66 -11.25 27.71
CA THR A 457 0.69 -11.49 28.79
C THR A 457 0.79 -10.32 29.77
N GLY A 458 -0.32 -9.64 30.09
CA GLY A 458 -0.60 -8.89 31.34
C GLY A 458 0.51 -8.12 32.08
N THR A 459 1.62 -7.75 31.45
CA THR A 459 2.70 -6.99 32.07
C THR A 459 2.60 -5.57 31.57
N GLY A 460 1.90 -4.74 32.34
CA GLY A 460 1.86 -3.29 32.19
C GLY A 460 3.29 -2.73 32.31
N VAL A 461 3.94 -2.53 31.18
CA VAL A 461 5.18 -1.77 31.08
C VAL A 461 4.81 -0.43 30.46
N ARG A 462 5.02 0.64 31.22
CA ARG A 462 4.74 2.02 30.76
C ARG A 462 5.67 2.37 29.61
N VAL A 463 5.09 2.62 28.44
CA VAL A 463 5.79 3.27 27.33
C VAL A 463 5.73 4.77 27.57
N LEU A 464 6.88 5.41 27.80
CA LEU A 464 7.06 6.85 27.61
C LEU A 464 7.50 7.03 26.15
N ALA A 465 6.52 7.14 25.25
CA ALA A 465 6.72 7.63 23.90
C ALA A 465 6.00 8.99 23.80
N ASP A 466 6.53 9.89 22.97
CA ASP A 466 5.89 11.17 22.69
C ASP A 466 4.51 10.87 22.07
N ASP A 467 3.48 11.19 22.85
CA ASP A 467 2.09 11.07 22.46
C ASP A 467 1.82 11.95 21.23
N LEU A 468 1.22 11.36 20.20
CA LEU A 468 0.80 12.03 18.95
C LEU A 468 -0.22 13.14 19.19
N PHE A 469 -0.93 13.12 20.32
CA PHE A 469 -1.88 14.15 20.68
C PHE A 469 -1.46 14.69 22.04
N GLY A 470 -1.05 15.95 22.13
CA GLY A 470 -0.61 16.61 23.39
C GLY A 470 -1.69 16.67 24.48
N THR A 471 -2.13 15.51 24.96
CA THR A 471 -3.10 15.28 26.03
C THR A 471 -2.31 14.88 27.28
N PRO A 472 -2.63 15.43 28.47
CA PRO A 472 -1.80 15.24 29.64
C PRO A 472 -1.87 13.80 30.16
N LEU A 473 -0.72 13.12 30.22
CA LEU A 473 -0.23 12.15 31.23
C LEU A 473 -1.19 11.11 31.88
N ASN A 474 -2.35 10.83 31.30
CA ASN A 474 -3.24 9.75 31.72
C ASN A 474 -3.64 8.90 30.51
N GLN A 475 -2.67 8.18 29.94
CA GLN A 475 -2.94 7.06 29.04
C GLN A 475 -3.52 5.92 29.88
N THR A 476 -4.79 5.60 29.67
CA THR A 476 -5.39 4.36 30.18
C THR A 476 -4.69 3.18 29.52
N GLU A 477 -4.09 2.32 30.34
CA GLU A 477 -3.49 1.04 29.97
C GLU A 477 -4.48 0.24 29.10
N ILE A 478 -4.09 -0.13 27.88
CA ILE A 478 -4.89 -1.02 27.04
C ILE A 478 -4.45 -2.44 27.34
N ASP A 479 -5.14 -3.11 28.26
CA ASP A 479 -4.99 -4.54 28.47
C ASP A 479 -5.55 -5.33 27.29
N PHE A 480 -4.93 -6.45 26.96
CA PHE A 480 -5.49 -7.38 25.97
C PHE A 480 -6.82 -7.94 26.49
N GLU A 481 -7.88 -7.85 25.70
CA GLU A 481 -9.18 -8.44 26.07
C GLU A 481 -9.13 -9.98 26.14
N ASN A 482 -8.20 -10.60 25.42
CA ASN A 482 -8.07 -12.06 25.29
C ASN A 482 -6.66 -12.55 25.68
N GLU A 483 -6.50 -13.03 26.92
CA GLU A 483 -5.21 -13.55 27.43
C GLU A 483 -4.77 -14.88 26.76
N GLY A 484 -3.46 -15.04 26.56
CA GLY A 484 -2.82 -16.33 26.22
C GLY A 484 -2.90 -16.75 24.75
N GLY A 485 -2.41 -15.91 23.83
CA GLY A 485 -2.47 -16.14 22.37
C GLY A 485 -1.12 -16.17 21.64
N GLU A 486 -1.13 -16.71 20.42
CA GLU A 486 0.02 -16.76 19.50
C GLU A 486 0.33 -15.37 18.96
N THR A 487 1.61 -14.99 18.89
CA THR A 487 2.05 -13.73 18.25
C THR A 487 2.74 -14.02 16.92
N TYR A 488 2.24 -13.43 15.85
CA TYR A 488 2.87 -13.46 14.53
C TYR A 488 3.44 -12.08 14.22
N ILE A 489 4.76 -12.03 14.05
CA ILE A 489 5.47 -10.81 13.69
C ILE A 489 5.68 -10.80 12.19
N CYS A 490 5.27 -9.75 11.49
CA CYS A 490 5.41 -9.67 10.04
C CYS A 490 5.74 -8.27 9.58
N GLY A 491 6.31 -8.11 8.39
CA GLY A 491 6.49 -6.79 7.81
C GLY A 491 7.50 -6.76 6.68
N ASN A 492 7.73 -5.56 6.16
CA ASN A 492 8.76 -5.25 5.17
C ASN A 492 9.67 -4.13 5.71
N PRO A 493 10.59 -4.45 6.64
CA PRO A 493 11.43 -3.44 7.26
C PRO A 493 12.42 -2.82 6.25
N PRO A 494 12.91 -1.59 6.52
CA PRO A 494 13.82 -0.90 5.62
C PRO A 494 15.15 -1.67 5.47
N TYR A 495 15.63 -1.74 4.23
CA TYR A 495 16.89 -2.38 3.87
C TYR A 495 17.89 -1.37 3.34
N LEU A 496 19.07 -1.33 3.95
CA LEU A 496 20.16 -0.41 3.62
C LEU A 496 21.50 -1.12 3.84
N GLY A 497 22.26 -1.26 2.76
CA GLY A 497 23.61 -1.81 2.82
C GLY A 497 24.54 -0.96 3.69
N SER A 498 25.59 -1.56 4.25
CA SER A 498 26.47 -0.91 5.24
C SER A 498 27.11 0.41 4.79
N ARG A 499 27.21 0.64 3.47
CA ARG A 499 27.77 1.86 2.87
C ARG A 499 26.74 2.99 2.73
N ASP A 500 25.46 2.66 2.67
CA ASP A 500 24.37 3.60 2.42
C ASP A 500 23.63 4.00 3.72
N GLN A 501 23.97 3.36 4.84
CA GLN A 501 23.44 3.68 6.17
C GLN A 501 23.94 5.04 6.69
N LYS A 502 23.02 5.86 7.17
CA LYS A 502 23.29 7.11 7.90
C LYS A 502 23.84 6.82 9.31
N ASP A 503 24.49 7.81 9.93
CA ASP A 503 25.09 7.66 11.26
C ASP A 503 24.07 7.25 12.34
N GLU A 504 22.85 7.78 12.28
CA GLU A 504 21.77 7.41 13.20
C GLU A 504 21.38 5.93 13.08
N GLN A 505 21.28 5.42 11.85
CA GLN A 505 20.97 4.01 11.58
C GLN A 505 22.11 3.09 12.05
N LYS A 506 23.36 3.54 11.90
CA LYS A 506 24.51 2.82 12.46
C LYS A 506 24.49 2.81 13.99
N ALA A 507 24.08 3.90 14.62
CA ALA A 507 23.91 3.96 16.08
C ALA A 507 22.80 3.04 16.59
N ASP A 508 21.72 2.87 15.80
CA ASP A 508 20.65 1.93 16.11
C ASP A 508 21.17 0.49 16.11
N LEU A 509 21.89 0.08 15.06
CA LEU A 509 22.53 -1.23 14.99
C LEU A 509 23.60 -1.40 16.08
N GLN A 510 24.38 -0.36 16.38
CA GLN A 510 25.40 -0.41 17.43
C GLN A 510 24.78 -0.76 18.78
N THR A 511 23.70 -0.07 19.15
CA THR A 511 22.99 -0.29 20.41
C THR A 511 22.53 -1.74 20.53
N LEU A 512 22.09 -2.33 19.42
CA LEU A 512 21.64 -3.71 19.38
C LEU A 512 22.80 -4.72 19.36
N PHE A 513 23.87 -4.46 18.62
CA PHE A 513 24.87 -5.48 18.24
C PHE A 513 26.22 -5.40 18.93
N ASP A 514 26.65 -4.25 19.42
CA ASP A 514 28.06 -3.98 19.80
C ASP A 514 28.62 -4.93 20.86
N ARG A 515 27.75 -5.48 21.73
CA ARG A 515 28.12 -6.41 22.80
C ARG A 515 27.83 -7.88 22.51
N ARG A 516 27.29 -8.20 21.34
CA ARG A 516 26.80 -9.55 20.99
C ARG A 516 27.35 -10.11 19.67
N ILE A 517 27.50 -9.28 18.64
CA ILE A 517 27.91 -9.72 17.29
C ILE A 517 29.20 -9.02 16.90
N GLN A 518 30.24 -9.78 16.55
CA GLN A 518 31.47 -9.20 16.00
C GLN A 518 31.28 -8.81 14.52
N ASN A 519 31.97 -7.77 14.05
CA ASN A 519 31.88 -7.28 12.66
C ASN A 519 30.48 -6.83 12.23
N TRP A 520 29.59 -6.52 13.17
CA TRP A 520 28.21 -6.13 12.92
C TRP A 520 28.05 -4.92 11.96
N LYS A 521 29.08 -4.06 11.85
CA LYS A 521 29.07 -2.87 10.98
C LYS A 521 28.87 -3.16 9.50
N SER A 522 29.09 -4.39 9.04
CA SER A 522 28.84 -4.81 7.65
C SER A 522 27.43 -5.37 7.42
N LEU A 523 26.62 -5.54 8.46
CA LEU A 523 25.26 -6.03 8.32
C LEU A 523 24.36 -4.98 7.67
N ASP A 524 23.41 -5.44 6.86
CA ASP A 524 22.30 -4.64 6.37
C ASP A 524 21.42 -4.18 7.53
N TYR A 525 20.84 -3.00 7.41
CA TYR A 525 19.99 -2.41 8.44
C TYR A 525 18.80 -3.31 8.84
N VAL A 526 18.25 -4.06 7.88
CA VAL A 526 17.16 -5.02 8.11
C VAL A 526 17.53 -6.14 9.10
N ALA A 527 18.82 -6.44 9.28
CA ALA A 527 19.28 -7.44 10.25
C ALA A 527 18.84 -7.12 11.69
N GLY A 528 18.65 -5.83 12.02
CA GLY A 528 18.17 -5.39 13.33
C GLY A 528 16.80 -5.97 13.68
N TRP A 529 15.89 -6.05 12.72
CA TRP A 529 14.54 -6.59 12.92
C TRP A 529 14.53 -8.09 13.16
N PHE A 530 15.37 -8.86 12.47
CA PHE A 530 15.52 -10.30 12.71
C PHE A 530 16.00 -10.57 14.14
N ILE A 531 16.96 -9.79 14.61
CA ILE A 531 17.49 -9.92 15.96
C ILE A 531 16.47 -9.49 17.01
N LYS A 532 15.76 -8.38 16.81
CA LYS A 532 14.66 -7.96 17.71
C LYS A 532 13.53 -8.99 17.77
N ALA A 533 13.16 -9.61 16.66
CA ALA A 533 12.17 -10.68 16.62
C ALA A 533 12.66 -11.95 17.32
N ALA A 534 13.94 -12.30 17.14
CA ALA A 534 14.58 -13.38 17.87
C ALA A 534 14.54 -13.11 19.37
N ASP A 535 14.94 -11.93 19.83
CA ASP A 535 14.93 -11.54 21.25
C ASP A 535 13.50 -11.55 21.82
N TYR A 536 12.52 -10.98 21.10
CA TYR A 536 11.10 -10.97 21.51
C TYR A 536 10.56 -12.39 21.75
N GLY A 537 10.82 -13.32 20.82
CA GLY A 537 10.35 -14.70 20.98
C GLY A 537 11.01 -15.45 22.14
N THR A 538 12.02 -14.89 22.83
CA THR A 538 12.65 -15.57 23.98
C THR A 538 11.75 -15.47 25.21
N LYS A 539 10.82 -14.51 25.18
CA LYS A 539 9.87 -14.23 26.25
C LYS A 539 8.47 -14.73 25.95
N THR A 540 8.16 -15.05 24.69
CA THR A 540 6.84 -15.51 24.27
C THR A 540 6.90 -16.45 23.08
N ARG A 541 5.87 -17.28 22.92
CA ARG A 541 5.71 -18.09 21.71
C ARG A 541 5.33 -17.17 20.55
N SER A 542 6.30 -16.94 19.66
CA SER A 542 6.09 -16.17 18.44
C SER A 542 6.73 -16.84 17.22
N ALA A 543 6.17 -16.54 16.06
CA ALA A 543 6.81 -16.75 14.77
C ALA A 543 6.96 -15.40 14.08
N ALA A 544 8.04 -15.21 13.33
CA ALA A 544 8.30 -13.95 12.64
C ALA A 544 8.57 -14.21 11.16
N ALA A 545 8.06 -13.37 10.26
CA ALA A 545 8.44 -13.42 8.85
C ALA A 545 8.62 -12.02 8.26
N PHE A 546 9.79 -11.77 7.68
CA PHE A 546 10.11 -10.48 7.09
C PHE A 546 10.48 -10.61 5.62
N VAL A 547 10.09 -9.60 4.84
CA VAL A 547 10.72 -9.29 3.55
C VAL A 547 12.09 -8.68 3.83
N SER A 548 13.12 -9.08 3.08
CA SER A 548 14.49 -8.61 3.29
C SER A 548 15.31 -8.63 2.00
N THR A 549 16.44 -7.92 1.97
CA THR A 549 17.40 -8.09 0.86
C THR A 549 17.94 -9.51 0.87
N ASN A 550 18.14 -10.09 -0.31
CA ASN A 550 18.74 -11.43 -0.39
C ASN A 550 20.17 -11.49 0.17
N SER A 551 20.81 -10.33 0.36
CA SER A 551 22.16 -10.19 0.89
C SER A 551 22.32 -10.74 2.32
N ILE A 552 21.27 -10.73 3.16
CA ILE A 552 21.34 -11.30 4.52
C ILE A 552 21.47 -12.84 4.51
N CYS A 553 21.17 -13.47 3.38
CA CYS A 553 21.32 -14.91 3.14
C CYS A 553 22.47 -15.24 2.18
N GLN A 554 23.37 -14.27 1.92
CA GLN A 554 24.48 -14.43 0.97
C GLN A 554 25.79 -13.87 1.51
N GLY A 555 26.91 -14.45 1.05
CA GLY A 555 28.25 -13.90 1.25
C GLY A 555 28.58 -13.60 2.72
N LEU A 556 29.13 -12.40 2.96
CA LEU A 556 29.71 -11.99 4.25
C LEU A 556 28.69 -11.78 5.37
N GLN A 557 27.40 -11.57 5.06
CA GLN A 557 26.40 -11.34 6.11
C GLN A 557 26.04 -12.63 6.84
N VAL A 558 26.07 -13.77 6.13
CA VAL A 558 25.64 -15.04 6.69
C VAL A 558 26.40 -15.46 7.94
N PRO A 559 27.75 -15.52 7.93
CA PRO A 559 28.53 -15.90 9.12
C PRO A 559 28.45 -14.89 10.27
N ILE A 560 27.94 -13.66 10.03
CA ILE A 560 27.84 -12.63 11.06
C ILE A 560 26.45 -12.68 11.73
N LEU A 561 25.38 -12.82 10.95
CA LEU A 561 24.00 -12.71 11.43
C LEU A 561 23.41 -14.03 11.94
N TRP A 562 23.49 -15.09 11.13
CA TRP A 562 22.71 -16.31 11.38
C TRP A 562 23.17 -17.14 12.57
N PRO A 563 24.47 -17.22 12.91
CA PRO A 563 24.89 -17.90 14.13
C PRO A 563 24.19 -17.35 15.38
N GLU A 564 24.01 -16.04 15.48
CA GLU A 564 23.32 -15.38 16.59
C GLU A 564 21.82 -15.71 16.60
N ILE A 565 21.16 -15.65 15.44
CA ILE A 565 19.74 -16.02 15.31
C ILE A 565 19.54 -17.49 15.71
N PHE A 566 20.35 -18.41 15.18
CA PHE A 566 20.24 -19.84 15.47
C PHE A 566 20.61 -20.16 16.91
N ALA A 567 21.57 -19.45 17.52
CA ALA A 567 21.92 -19.61 18.93
C ALA A 567 20.75 -19.27 19.88
N SER A 568 19.83 -18.39 19.45
CA SER A 568 18.58 -18.15 20.17
C SER A 568 17.56 -19.30 20.03
N GLY A 569 17.88 -20.38 19.32
CA GLY A 569 17.00 -21.53 19.09
C GLY A 569 16.01 -21.34 17.93
N ARG A 570 16.19 -20.30 17.12
CA ARG A 570 15.33 -20.01 15.96
C ARG A 570 15.76 -20.85 14.80
N GLN A 571 14.79 -21.24 13.99
CA GLN A 571 15.00 -22.02 12.80
C GLN A 571 14.14 -21.43 11.68
N ILE A 572 14.63 -21.52 10.45
CA ILE A 572 13.85 -21.09 9.28
C ILE A 572 12.77 -22.13 9.02
N GLU A 573 11.50 -21.75 9.14
CA GLU A 573 10.35 -22.63 8.93
C GLU A 573 9.88 -22.62 7.47
N PHE A 574 9.93 -21.45 6.84
CA PHE A 574 9.65 -21.31 5.43
C PHE A 574 10.48 -20.16 4.85
N ALA A 575 10.69 -20.18 3.54
CA ALA A 575 11.33 -19.06 2.87
C ALA A 575 10.90 -18.96 1.40
N HIS A 576 10.84 -17.73 0.88
CA HIS A 576 10.90 -17.47 -0.56
C HIS A 576 12.33 -17.10 -0.93
N THR A 577 12.94 -17.85 -1.84
CA THR A 577 14.26 -17.53 -2.41
C THR A 577 14.19 -16.26 -3.25
N SER A 578 15.33 -15.77 -3.72
CA SER A 578 15.43 -14.51 -4.47
C SER A 578 14.37 -14.36 -5.56
N PHE A 579 13.55 -13.32 -5.46
CA PHE A 579 12.64 -12.89 -6.51
C PHE A 579 12.68 -11.37 -6.65
N ARG A 580 12.30 -10.87 -7.83
CA ARG A 580 12.17 -9.42 -8.02
C ARG A 580 10.96 -8.91 -7.25
N TRP A 581 11.22 -8.01 -6.32
CA TRP A 581 10.19 -7.19 -5.70
C TRP A 581 9.85 -6.07 -6.69
N ALA A 582 8.94 -6.38 -7.61
CA ALA A 582 8.40 -5.39 -8.52
C ALA A 582 7.41 -4.52 -7.74
N ASN A 583 7.83 -3.31 -7.40
CA ASN A 583 6.86 -2.26 -7.17
C ASN A 583 6.41 -1.71 -8.52
N LEU A 584 5.29 -0.98 -8.55
CA LEU A 584 4.61 -0.46 -9.74
C LEU A 584 5.40 0.63 -10.51
N ALA A 585 6.73 0.61 -10.44
CA ALA A 585 7.64 1.64 -10.89
C ALA A 585 7.85 1.72 -12.41
N SER A 586 7.75 2.93 -12.98
CA SER A 586 8.04 3.25 -14.39
C SER A 586 9.46 2.89 -14.86
N HIS A 587 10.40 2.63 -13.95
CA HIS A 587 11.79 2.28 -14.28
C HIS A 587 12.17 0.82 -14.09
N ASN A 588 11.25 -0.08 -13.73
CA ASN A 588 11.53 -1.53 -13.66
C ASN A 588 12.74 -1.91 -12.76
N ALA A 589 13.17 -1.03 -11.87
CA ALA A 589 14.26 -1.27 -10.92
C ALA A 589 13.70 -2.08 -9.74
N GLY A 590 13.34 -3.33 -9.99
CA GLY A 590 12.94 -4.25 -8.94
C GLY A 590 14.14 -4.59 -8.06
N VAL A 591 14.03 -4.35 -6.75
CA VAL A 591 15.01 -4.85 -5.78
C VAL A 591 14.83 -6.37 -5.68
N THR A 592 15.93 -7.11 -5.63
CA THR A 592 15.84 -8.57 -5.42
C THR A 592 15.73 -8.84 -3.93
N VAL A 593 14.63 -9.46 -3.51
CA VAL A 593 14.34 -9.72 -2.10
C VAL A 593 14.16 -11.20 -1.83
N VAL A 594 14.13 -11.54 -0.55
CA VAL A 594 13.73 -12.84 0.00
C VAL A 594 12.64 -12.63 1.06
N ILE A 595 11.89 -13.68 1.35
CA ILE A 595 10.98 -13.72 2.51
C ILE A 595 11.46 -14.85 3.41
N ILE A 596 11.59 -14.59 4.71
CA ILE A 596 12.15 -15.57 5.64
C ILE A 596 11.28 -15.66 6.89
N GLY A 597 10.69 -16.83 7.11
CA GLY A 597 9.95 -17.15 8.33
C GLY A 597 10.83 -17.88 9.35
N ILE A 598 10.95 -17.34 10.56
CA ILE A 598 11.70 -17.92 11.68
C ILE A 598 10.78 -18.22 12.87
N THR A 599 11.06 -19.33 13.56
CA THR A 599 10.32 -19.77 14.76
C THR A 599 11.19 -20.71 15.60
N THR A 600 10.81 -20.94 16.84
CA THR A 600 11.38 -22.02 17.69
C THR A 600 10.74 -23.38 17.43
N GLN A 601 9.59 -23.41 16.75
CA GLN A 601 8.79 -24.62 16.53
C GLN A 601 8.45 -24.77 15.04
N PRO A 602 9.45 -25.05 14.18
CA PRO A 602 9.20 -25.18 12.74
C PRO A 602 8.30 -26.37 12.44
N ARG A 603 7.34 -26.20 11.52
CA ARG A 603 6.57 -27.31 10.98
C ARG A 603 7.48 -28.33 10.26
N ASN A 604 7.01 -29.57 10.21
CA ASN A 604 7.61 -30.62 9.41
C ASN A 604 6.51 -31.24 8.52
N PRO A 605 6.60 -31.14 7.18
CA PRO A 605 7.69 -30.53 6.42
C PRO A 605 7.72 -28.99 6.48
N ARG A 606 8.92 -28.43 6.28
CA ARG A 606 9.18 -27.00 6.01
C ARG A 606 8.95 -26.69 4.53
N ARG A 607 8.67 -25.42 4.22
CA ARG A 607 8.27 -25.00 2.86
C ARG A 607 9.27 -24.00 2.27
N LEU A 608 9.93 -24.37 1.18
CA LEU A 608 10.84 -23.49 0.44
C LEU A 608 10.20 -23.15 -0.91
N PHE A 609 9.99 -21.86 -1.17
CA PHE A 609 9.41 -21.36 -2.39
C PHE A 609 10.48 -20.76 -3.29
N SER A 610 10.45 -21.08 -4.58
CA SER A 610 11.37 -20.54 -5.58
C SER A 610 10.64 -20.23 -6.90
N LEU A 611 11.27 -19.49 -7.81
CA LEU A 611 10.74 -19.28 -9.15
C LEU A 611 11.32 -20.32 -10.10
N ASP A 612 10.46 -20.91 -10.94
CA ASP A 612 10.92 -21.74 -12.06
C ASP A 612 11.38 -20.89 -13.27
N ASP A 613 11.82 -21.55 -14.34
CA ASP A 613 12.29 -20.90 -15.57
C ASP A 613 11.22 -20.03 -16.26
N SER A 614 9.94 -20.27 -15.97
CA SER A 614 8.81 -19.50 -16.47
C SER A 614 8.44 -18.31 -15.57
N GLY A 615 9.07 -18.18 -14.40
CA GLY A 615 8.76 -17.18 -13.39
C GLY A 615 7.58 -17.54 -12.50
N GLN A 616 7.09 -18.78 -12.54
CA GLN A 616 6.04 -19.27 -11.65
C GLN A 616 6.63 -19.70 -10.30
N THR A 617 5.92 -19.42 -9.21
CA THR A 617 6.33 -19.86 -7.88
C THR A 617 6.09 -21.37 -7.71
N ILE A 618 7.14 -22.10 -7.38
CA ILE A 618 7.11 -23.53 -7.03
C ILE A 618 7.40 -23.72 -5.54
N GLU A 619 6.72 -24.67 -4.91
CA GLU A 619 6.93 -25.06 -3.51
C GLU A 619 7.72 -26.38 -3.43
N ARG A 620 8.77 -26.38 -2.60
CA ARG A 620 9.53 -27.57 -2.22
C ARG A 620 9.39 -27.82 -0.73
N GLN A 621 8.88 -29.00 -0.37
CA GLN A 621 8.83 -29.46 1.01
C GLN A 621 10.17 -30.10 1.43
N CYS A 622 10.64 -29.79 2.63
CA CYS A 622 11.93 -30.27 3.13
C CYS A 622 11.97 -30.40 4.66
N ALA A 623 12.92 -31.16 5.18
CA ALA A 623 13.10 -31.31 6.62
C ALA A 623 13.77 -30.09 7.27
N HIS A 624 14.66 -29.41 6.52
CA HIS A 624 15.49 -28.32 7.03
C HIS A 624 15.85 -27.30 5.95
N ILE A 625 15.89 -26.03 6.33
CA ILE A 625 16.29 -24.88 5.50
C ILE A 625 17.44 -24.18 6.23
N ASN A 626 18.57 -24.00 5.56
CA ASN A 626 19.75 -23.35 6.14
C ASN A 626 19.78 -21.83 5.88
N ALA A 627 20.79 -21.13 6.44
CA ALA A 627 20.95 -19.68 6.35
C ALA A 627 21.07 -19.12 4.92
N TYR A 628 21.39 -19.97 3.94
CA TYR A 628 21.51 -19.61 2.53
C TYR A 628 20.21 -19.88 1.74
N LEU A 629 19.11 -20.17 2.45
CA LEU A 629 17.81 -20.57 1.90
C LEU A 629 17.90 -21.83 1.02
N ALA A 630 18.81 -22.73 1.37
CA ALA A 630 18.99 -24.01 0.71
C ALA A 630 18.52 -25.17 1.59
N VAL A 631 18.13 -26.27 0.95
CA VAL A 631 17.78 -27.53 1.62
C VAL A 631 19.07 -28.26 1.98
N GLY A 632 19.30 -28.50 3.26
CA GLY A 632 20.48 -29.23 3.74
C GLY A 632 20.97 -28.69 5.08
N ASP A 633 22.15 -29.13 5.49
CA ASP A 633 22.72 -28.83 6.81
C ASP A 633 23.01 -27.34 7.02
N SER A 634 23.03 -26.92 8.30
CA SER A 634 23.37 -25.56 8.74
C SER A 634 24.88 -25.28 8.72
N VAL A 635 25.57 -25.64 7.64
CA VAL A 635 26.99 -25.29 7.47
C VAL A 635 27.08 -23.80 7.18
N ILE A 636 27.88 -23.08 7.96
CA ILE A 636 28.19 -21.66 7.75
C ILE A 636 29.59 -21.56 7.15
N VAL A 637 29.73 -20.78 6.08
CA VAL A 637 31.00 -20.55 5.41
C VAL A 637 31.60 -19.24 5.90
N ASP A 638 32.67 -19.34 6.69
CA ASP A 638 33.40 -18.19 7.21
C ASP A 638 34.33 -17.56 6.17
N LYS A 639 34.55 -16.25 6.32
CA LYS A 639 35.56 -15.53 5.54
C LYS A 639 36.95 -16.07 5.88
N THR A 640 37.70 -16.46 4.85
CA THR A 640 39.14 -16.72 4.93
C THR A 640 39.93 -15.71 4.11
N SER A 641 41.11 -15.32 4.60
CA SER A 641 42.06 -14.48 3.86
C SER A 641 43.02 -15.28 2.99
N GLN A 642 43.03 -16.61 3.11
CA GLN A 642 43.91 -17.51 2.35
C GLN A 642 43.12 -18.75 1.87
N PRO A 643 43.43 -19.31 0.70
CA PRO A 643 42.81 -20.55 0.24
C PRO A 643 43.02 -21.69 1.25
N LEU A 644 41.96 -22.46 1.52
CA LEU A 644 42.03 -23.61 2.43
C LEU A 644 42.68 -24.85 1.80
N GLY A 645 42.82 -24.86 0.46
CA GLY A 645 43.41 -25.97 -0.30
C GLY A 645 44.70 -25.57 -1.01
N THR A 646 45.04 -26.29 -2.08
CA THR A 646 46.27 -26.10 -2.84
C THR A 646 46.19 -24.99 -3.91
N GLN A 647 45.11 -24.20 -3.91
CA GLN A 647 44.91 -23.13 -4.87
C GLN A 647 45.83 -21.94 -4.56
N SER A 648 46.25 -21.23 -5.60
CA SER A 648 47.02 -19.99 -5.45
C SER A 648 46.19 -18.88 -4.82
N GLU A 649 46.86 -17.97 -4.11
CA GLU A 649 46.24 -16.79 -3.54
C GLU A 649 45.61 -15.90 -4.64
N MET A 650 44.39 -15.45 -4.38
CA MET A 650 43.68 -14.50 -5.25
C MET A 650 43.84 -13.09 -4.69
N THR A 651 44.44 -12.20 -5.48
CA THR A 651 44.58 -10.78 -5.12
C THR A 651 43.42 -9.95 -5.65
N PHE A 652 42.97 -8.97 -4.85
CA PHE A 652 41.94 -8.02 -5.29
C PHE A 652 42.47 -7.13 -6.43
N GLY A 653 41.61 -6.81 -7.40
CA GLY A 653 41.97 -5.95 -8.52
C GLY A 653 42.26 -4.51 -8.09
N ASN A 654 43.03 -3.78 -8.90
CA ASN A 654 43.30 -2.36 -8.65
C ASN A 654 41.99 -1.56 -8.67
N THR A 655 41.72 -0.80 -7.60
CA THR A 655 40.56 0.11 -7.52
C THR A 655 41.05 1.54 -7.71
N PRO A 656 40.73 2.22 -8.83
CA PRO A 656 41.38 3.48 -9.17
C PRO A 656 41.01 4.66 -8.26
N ILE A 657 39.80 4.69 -7.68
CA ILE A 657 39.27 5.77 -6.81
C ILE A 657 39.69 7.18 -7.31
N ASP A 658 39.56 7.39 -8.60
CA ASP A 658 40.17 8.51 -9.33
C ASP A 658 39.12 9.46 -9.91
N GLY A 659 37.83 9.28 -9.58
CA GLY A 659 36.74 10.03 -10.20
C GLY A 659 36.60 9.81 -11.72
N GLY A 660 37.20 8.73 -12.26
CA GLY A 660 37.28 8.47 -13.70
C GLY A 660 38.39 9.23 -14.43
N HIS A 661 39.25 9.98 -13.72
CA HIS A 661 40.29 10.82 -14.34
C HIS A 661 41.49 10.05 -14.92
N LEU A 662 41.69 8.78 -14.54
CA LEU A 662 42.73 7.89 -15.06
C LEU A 662 42.16 6.83 -16.01
N LEU A 663 40.86 6.87 -16.30
CA LEU A 663 40.22 6.05 -17.34
C LEU A 663 40.30 6.80 -18.67
N LEU A 664 41.27 6.41 -19.51
CA LEU A 664 41.42 6.94 -20.86
C LEU A 664 40.64 6.05 -21.84
N SER A 665 39.69 6.64 -22.56
CA SER A 665 38.82 5.97 -23.55
C SER A 665 39.28 6.19 -24.98
#